data_AF-A0A2K9E449-F1
#
_entry.id   AF-A0A2K9E449-F1
#
_cell.length_a   1.000
_cell.length_b   1.000
_cell.length_c   1.000
_cell.angle_alpha   90.00
_cell.angle_beta   90.00
_cell.angle_gamma   90.00
#
_symmetry.space_group_name_H-M   'P 1'
#
loop_
_entity.id
_entity.type
_entity.pdbx_description
1 polymer ?
#
loop_
_entity_poly.entity_id
_entity_poly.type
_entity_poly.pdbx_seq_one_letter_code
_entity_poly.pdbx_strand_id
1 'polypeptide(L)'
;MVSDEERTELKEAFTFKAGYTQNTWGHDKYKNYILLASYGKHNADNPPREVYLSKDHGETWEKIFDKPISKMLDPGYYHIHDVAFDPYSNMILISVGDGVNRQIHYSYDFGKTWHDVFDERVYDKVNMAPIHPTSILPFPDGIAFGSDELPEGISWWKRPENVEKPEIRWEDIEYKITFGKANDNLIGTYATKGDTLEVNGQVLGVMPFRNHDTKTEGHTRLFATGDGGQSWHEIFREAEWSPDYKGFFNAFLREENGNVYIYAAYSKFGNVYAWKAQMPDFSENNKLETYSLIYDENGADLGKAPVDLNCYFSGDVAVVNNSGSLKKNGHVFSCWNTKADGSGKDYNAWDAITVEDQNIVLYAKWEAAPGADVFIERAESEESPYKALAVYEEGIEFYPSDIRFYEGINKSLNTILSWAMSSHQRGNFSTAMSSYNRVINCKWADSLLAERAKALFDLAKENKLIDTADSIAEHAKSANSPYKALSIYEEGLLIYPQNSILINGANESAKIILSWCEGSIKRGDIYSAKSGYRRVANSKWVDEDIKLRAITLLNYTENPNNVIEHAKSADSPYKALSIYEEGLLIYPQNSKLINGVNESAKIILDWSKKSYMRGSFSSAIHGYNTVLKSRWAEEELKHEAEILLNYAREGVLFNGVN
;
A
#
# COMPACT_ATOMS: atom_id res chain seq x y z
N MET A 1 -2.40 0.93 18.58
CA MET A 1 -1.95 0.10 19.72
C MET A 1 -2.03 0.94 20.98
N VAL A 2 -2.31 0.34 22.14
CA VAL A 2 -2.23 0.97 23.46
C VAL A 2 -1.17 0.23 24.26
N SER A 3 -0.39 0.95 25.06
CA SER A 3 0.54 0.35 26.00
C SER A 3 -0.06 0.32 27.40
N ASP A 4 0.31 -0.68 28.20
CA ASP A 4 0.19 -0.59 29.67
C ASP A 4 1.02 0.58 30.25
N GLU A 5 0.74 0.93 31.51
CA GLU A 5 1.38 2.07 32.18
C GLU A 5 2.92 1.93 32.26
N GLU A 6 3.41 0.70 32.44
CA GLU A 6 4.84 0.36 32.48
C GLU A 6 5.48 0.31 31.08
N ARG A 7 4.68 0.43 30.02
CA ARG A 7 5.08 0.32 28.61
C ARG A 7 5.74 -1.01 28.24
N THR A 8 5.33 -2.10 28.88
CA THR A 8 5.86 -3.44 28.66
C THR A 8 5.03 -4.28 27.70
N GLU A 9 3.75 -3.98 27.55
CA GLU A 9 2.83 -4.70 26.66
C GLU A 9 2.11 -3.76 25.70
N LEU A 10 2.02 -4.14 24.42
CA LEU A 10 1.21 -3.45 23.42
C LEU A 10 -0.01 -4.29 23.05
N LYS A 11 -1.21 -3.69 23.12
CA LYS A 11 -2.49 -4.31 22.72
C LYS A 11 -3.14 -3.53 21.58
N GLU A 12 -3.87 -4.22 20.71
CA GLU A 12 -4.63 -3.54 19.65
C GLU A 12 -5.74 -2.70 20.29
N ALA A 13 -5.82 -1.42 19.92
CA ALA A 13 -6.85 -0.50 20.43
C ALA A 13 -8.15 -0.68 19.63
N PHE A 14 -8.03 -0.47 18.33
CA PHE A 14 -9.05 -0.63 17.30
C PHE A 14 -8.34 -0.58 15.94
N THR A 15 -9.06 -0.96 14.89
CA THR A 15 -8.61 -0.87 13.49
C THR A 15 -9.60 -0.03 12.69
N PHE A 16 -9.10 0.96 11.95
CA PHE A 16 -9.91 1.74 11.00
C PHE A 16 -10.41 0.84 9.86
N LYS A 17 -11.63 1.09 9.36
CA LYS A 17 -12.16 0.42 8.17
C LYS A 17 -11.39 0.80 6.90
N ALA A 18 -10.82 2.01 6.87
CA ALA A 18 -10.04 2.53 5.76
C ALA A 18 -9.07 3.61 6.23
N GLY A 19 -7.93 3.72 5.56
CA GLY A 19 -6.93 4.74 5.83
C GLY A 19 -5.96 4.36 6.94
N TYR A 20 -5.28 5.37 7.46
CA TYR A 20 -4.22 5.29 8.47
C TYR A 20 -4.18 6.60 9.26
N THR A 21 -3.49 6.63 10.40
CA THR A 21 -3.24 7.87 11.16
C THR A 21 -1.97 8.56 10.66
N GLN A 22 -1.87 9.88 10.85
CA GLN A 22 -0.64 10.64 10.57
C GLN A 22 -0.26 11.52 11.77
N ASN A 23 1.02 11.82 11.92
CA ASN A 23 1.51 12.71 12.98
C ASN A 23 1.27 14.20 12.67
N THR A 24 0.91 14.52 11.42
CA THR A 24 0.77 15.89 10.95
C THR A 24 -0.67 16.41 11.08
N TRP A 25 -1.63 15.52 11.28
CA TRP A 25 -3.06 15.80 11.17
C TRP A 25 -3.92 14.77 11.89
N GLY A 26 -5.22 15.06 12.03
CA GLY A 26 -6.21 14.05 12.37
C GLY A 26 -6.04 13.46 13.77
N HIS A 27 -5.49 14.22 14.71
CA HIS A 27 -5.47 13.84 16.11
C HIS A 27 -5.55 15.07 17.01
N ASP A 28 -6.06 14.87 18.22
CA ASP A 28 -6.00 15.89 19.27
C ASP A 28 -6.05 15.25 20.65
N LYS A 29 -5.52 15.95 21.66
CA LYS A 29 -5.56 15.50 23.05
C LYS A 29 -5.92 16.64 23.98
N TYR A 30 -6.83 16.37 24.91
CA TYR A 30 -7.15 17.30 25.99
C TYR A 30 -7.45 16.52 27.27
N LYS A 31 -6.58 16.64 28.28
CA LYS A 31 -6.65 15.88 29.53
C LYS A 31 -6.75 14.37 29.26
N ASN A 32 -7.89 13.75 29.59
CA ASN A 32 -8.18 12.33 29.39
C ASN A 32 -8.83 12.03 28.02
N TYR A 33 -9.16 13.06 27.23
CA TYR A 33 -9.74 12.90 25.90
C TYR A 33 -8.64 12.75 24.85
N ILE A 34 -8.81 11.74 23.99
CA ILE A 34 -7.97 11.54 22.81
C ILE A 34 -8.87 11.38 21.60
N LEU A 35 -8.64 12.19 20.58
CA LEU A 35 -9.31 12.11 19.29
C LEU A 35 -8.32 11.58 18.25
N LEU A 36 -8.78 10.62 17.44
CA LEU A 36 -8.02 10.08 16.32
C LEU A 36 -8.91 9.96 15.09
N ALA A 37 -8.43 10.47 13.97
CA ALA A 37 -9.10 10.42 12.69
C ALA A 37 -8.30 9.61 11.66
N SER A 38 -9.02 8.94 10.76
CA SER A 38 -8.40 8.27 9.61
C SER A 38 -8.07 9.27 8.50
N TYR A 39 -6.88 9.15 7.92
CA TYR A 39 -6.43 9.82 6.70
C TYR A 39 -6.14 8.81 5.58
N GLY A 40 -6.05 9.24 4.32
CA GLY A 40 -5.83 8.35 3.18
C GLY A 40 -5.75 9.07 1.84
N LYS A 41 -5.44 8.32 0.79
CA LYS A 41 -5.17 8.86 -0.55
C LYS A 41 -6.45 9.25 -1.29
N HIS A 42 -6.31 10.20 -2.21
CA HIS A 42 -7.35 10.57 -3.16
C HIS A 42 -7.67 9.36 -4.06
N ASN A 43 -8.94 9.24 -4.47
CA ASN A 43 -9.47 8.17 -5.31
C ASN A 43 -9.39 6.76 -4.71
N ALA A 44 -9.40 6.63 -3.38
CA ALA A 44 -9.54 5.32 -2.74
C ALA A 44 -10.95 4.74 -2.99
N ASP A 45 -11.04 3.45 -3.32
CA ASP A 45 -12.33 2.72 -3.47
C ASP A 45 -13.19 2.81 -2.19
N ASN A 46 -12.53 2.95 -1.04
CA ASN A 46 -13.14 3.14 0.27
C ASN A 46 -12.44 4.31 0.98
N PRO A 47 -13.00 5.53 0.96
CA PRO A 47 -12.31 6.70 1.50
C PRO A 47 -12.25 6.69 3.04
N PRO A 48 -11.16 7.20 3.63
CA PRO A 48 -10.98 7.40 5.06
C PRO A 48 -11.95 8.47 5.57
N ARG A 49 -12.64 8.22 6.68
CA ARG A 49 -13.75 9.07 7.14
C ARG A 49 -14.17 8.86 8.60
N GLU A 50 -13.37 8.14 9.37
CA GLU A 50 -13.73 7.74 10.72
C GLU A 50 -13.01 8.60 11.74
N VAL A 51 -13.74 9.04 12.78
CA VAL A 51 -13.16 9.64 13.99
C VAL A 51 -13.52 8.80 15.18
N TYR A 52 -12.51 8.50 15.99
CA TYR A 52 -12.63 7.78 17.24
C TYR A 52 -12.26 8.71 18.41
N LEU A 53 -12.94 8.49 19.53
CA LEU A 53 -12.75 9.19 20.79
C LEU A 53 -12.46 8.19 21.90
N SER A 54 -11.44 8.46 22.70
CA SER A 54 -11.24 7.88 24.02
C SER A 54 -11.50 8.91 25.10
N LYS A 55 -12.03 8.46 26.24
CA LYS A 55 -12.29 9.31 27.42
C LYS A 55 -11.53 8.87 28.68
N ASP A 56 -10.61 7.95 28.51
CA ASP A 56 -9.91 7.23 29.57
C ASP A 56 -8.44 7.00 29.18
N HIS A 57 -7.79 8.05 28.67
CA HIS A 57 -6.37 8.02 28.32
C HIS A 57 -5.97 6.99 27.25
N GLY A 58 -6.94 6.53 26.45
CA GLY A 58 -6.72 5.58 25.37
C GLY A 58 -7.07 4.14 25.72
N GLU A 59 -7.61 3.86 26.92
CA GLU A 59 -8.01 2.49 27.32
C GLU A 59 -9.19 1.96 26.50
N THR A 60 -10.22 2.78 26.30
CA THR A 60 -11.39 2.44 25.48
C THR A 60 -11.64 3.46 24.38
N TRP A 61 -12.22 3.00 23.27
CA TRP A 61 -12.42 3.79 22.06
C TRP A 61 -13.83 3.63 21.52
N GLU A 62 -14.46 4.77 21.22
CA GLU A 62 -15.78 4.86 20.60
C GLU A 62 -15.64 5.55 19.24
N LYS A 63 -16.25 4.98 18.19
CA LYS A 63 -16.35 5.68 16.91
C LYS A 63 -17.48 6.70 16.96
N ILE A 64 -17.13 7.97 16.79
CA ILE A 64 -18.05 9.10 16.93
C ILE A 64 -18.42 9.75 15.59
N PHE A 65 -17.71 9.43 14.50
CA PHE A 65 -18.00 9.93 13.15
C PHE A 65 -17.69 8.87 12.09
N ASP A 66 -18.59 8.69 11.11
CA ASP A 66 -18.44 7.82 9.92
C ASP A 66 -19.47 8.25 8.86
N LYS A 67 -19.12 9.19 7.98
CA LYS A 67 -20.04 9.66 6.92
C LYS A 67 -20.28 8.55 5.90
N PRO A 68 -21.51 8.14 5.58
CA PRO A 68 -21.73 7.10 4.57
C PRO A 68 -21.24 7.53 3.19
N ILE A 69 -20.56 6.63 2.46
CA ILE A 69 -20.02 6.89 1.11
C ILE A 69 -21.11 7.40 0.16
N SER A 70 -22.32 6.84 0.24
CA SER A 70 -23.47 7.23 -0.59
C SER A 70 -23.96 8.66 -0.34
N LYS A 71 -23.52 9.32 0.73
CA LYS A 71 -23.82 10.72 1.06
C LYS A 71 -22.67 11.68 0.73
N MET A 72 -21.56 11.18 0.17
CA MET A 72 -20.44 12.02 -0.25
C MET A 72 -20.72 12.59 -1.65
N LEU A 73 -20.40 13.86 -1.86
CA LEU A 73 -20.54 14.50 -3.17
C LEU A 73 -19.52 13.92 -4.17
N ASP A 74 -18.31 13.63 -3.68
CA ASP A 74 -17.28 12.92 -4.43
C ASP A 74 -16.40 12.06 -3.51
N PRO A 75 -16.62 10.74 -3.43
CA PRO A 75 -15.82 9.86 -2.57
C PRO A 75 -14.31 9.93 -2.84
N GLY A 76 -13.87 10.28 -4.05
CA GLY A 76 -12.45 10.35 -4.41
C GLY A 76 -11.69 11.49 -3.73
N TYR A 77 -12.40 12.52 -3.27
CA TYR A 77 -11.85 13.69 -2.60
C TYR A 77 -12.35 13.81 -1.15
N TYR A 78 -12.79 12.71 -0.55
CA TYR A 78 -13.24 12.70 0.84
C TYR A 78 -12.14 12.13 1.74
N HIS A 79 -11.66 12.93 2.68
CA HIS A 79 -10.77 12.51 3.76
C HIS A 79 -10.86 13.49 4.94
N ILE A 80 -10.27 13.16 6.08
CA ILE A 80 -10.29 14.06 7.24
C ILE A 80 -8.98 14.82 7.29
N HIS A 81 -9.05 16.15 7.38
CA HIS A 81 -7.90 17.02 7.48
C HIS A 81 -7.45 17.24 8.92
N ASP A 82 -8.39 17.56 9.82
CA ASP A 82 -8.07 17.72 11.24
C ASP A 82 -9.27 17.41 12.13
N VAL A 83 -8.98 17.11 13.39
CA VAL A 83 -9.95 16.97 14.47
C VAL A 83 -9.46 17.78 15.66
N ALA A 84 -10.37 18.45 16.38
CA ALA A 84 -10.03 19.20 17.58
C ALA A 84 -11.11 19.10 18.66
N PHE A 85 -10.69 19.10 19.92
CA PHE A 85 -11.57 19.29 21.07
C PHE A 85 -11.46 20.74 21.55
N ASP A 86 -12.56 21.48 21.48
CA ASP A 86 -12.69 22.80 22.06
C ASP A 86 -13.17 22.68 23.53
N PRO A 87 -12.29 22.89 24.52
CA PRO A 87 -12.65 22.76 25.92
C PRO A 87 -13.53 23.91 26.43
N TYR A 88 -13.60 25.03 25.70
CA TYR A 88 -14.31 26.23 26.13
C TYR A 88 -15.80 26.15 25.77
N SER A 89 -16.14 25.44 24.70
CA SER A 89 -17.53 25.15 24.31
C SER A 89 -17.92 23.68 24.50
N ASN A 90 -17.01 22.84 25.01
CA ASN A 90 -17.18 21.38 25.13
C ASN A 90 -17.66 20.77 23.80
N MET A 91 -16.91 21.06 22.74
CA MET A 91 -17.28 20.81 21.36
C MET A 91 -16.18 20.04 20.64
N ILE A 92 -16.55 19.08 19.80
CA ILE A 92 -15.62 18.42 18.87
C ILE A 92 -15.79 19.05 17.50
N LEU A 93 -14.69 19.39 16.84
CA LEU A 93 -14.67 19.84 15.45
C LEU A 93 -13.94 18.82 14.57
N ILE A 94 -14.39 18.67 13.33
CA ILE A 94 -13.75 17.88 12.28
C ILE A 94 -13.72 18.71 11.00
N SER A 95 -12.53 18.91 10.41
CA SER A 95 -12.42 19.44 9.04
C SER A 95 -12.25 18.28 8.06
N VAL A 96 -13.01 18.29 6.96
CA VAL A 96 -13.03 17.20 5.98
C VAL A 96 -13.03 17.69 4.55
N GLY A 97 -12.46 16.84 3.69
CA GLY A 97 -12.64 16.81 2.26
C GLY A 97 -11.82 17.84 1.50
N ASP A 98 -11.66 17.57 0.22
CA ASP A 98 -11.16 18.51 -0.77
C ASP A 98 -12.25 18.90 -1.74
N GLY A 99 -12.04 20.01 -2.43
CA GLY A 99 -12.90 20.45 -3.52
C GLY A 99 -14.36 20.53 -3.09
N VAL A 100 -15.18 19.66 -3.67
CA VAL A 100 -16.64 19.66 -3.47
C VAL A 100 -17.06 19.08 -2.11
N ASN A 101 -16.18 18.40 -1.38
CA ASN A 101 -16.51 17.81 -0.07
C ASN A 101 -16.06 18.66 1.12
N ARG A 102 -15.51 19.85 0.88
CA ARG A 102 -15.04 20.76 1.93
C ARG A 102 -16.14 20.97 2.98
N GLN A 103 -15.87 20.59 4.22
CA GLN A 103 -16.81 20.77 5.31
C GLN A 103 -16.11 20.87 6.67
N ILE A 104 -16.72 21.62 7.58
CA ILE A 104 -16.39 21.58 9.00
C ILE A 104 -17.61 21.07 9.73
N HIS A 105 -17.49 19.91 10.36
CA HIS A 105 -18.50 19.33 11.21
C HIS A 105 -18.19 19.64 12.67
N TYR A 106 -19.21 19.95 13.47
CA TYR A 106 -19.03 20.11 14.91
C TYR A 106 -20.14 19.46 15.73
N SER A 107 -19.80 19.06 16.96
CA SER A 107 -20.69 18.33 17.86
C SER A 107 -20.54 18.77 19.30
N TYR A 108 -21.66 19.04 19.97
CA TYR A 108 -21.73 19.40 21.39
C TYR A 108 -22.01 18.21 22.32
N ASP A 109 -22.22 17.02 21.77
CA ASP A 109 -22.68 15.84 22.51
C ASP A 109 -21.82 14.60 22.27
N PHE A 110 -20.53 14.83 21.99
CA PHE A 110 -19.52 13.81 21.72
C PHE A 110 -19.85 12.94 20.49
N GLY A 111 -20.40 13.56 19.44
CA GLY A 111 -20.63 12.93 18.14
C GLY A 111 -21.96 12.18 17.99
N LYS A 112 -22.91 12.34 18.94
CA LYS A 112 -24.26 11.79 18.78
C LYS A 112 -25.06 12.58 17.75
N THR A 113 -24.89 13.90 17.74
CA THR A 113 -25.41 14.82 16.73
C THR A 113 -24.29 15.67 16.17
N TRP A 114 -24.43 16.02 14.89
CA TRP A 114 -23.45 16.81 14.14
C TRP A 114 -24.14 17.99 13.47
N HIS A 115 -23.46 19.13 13.50
CA HIS A 115 -23.81 20.36 12.83
C HIS A 115 -22.77 20.64 11.74
N ASP A 116 -23.22 21.27 10.66
CA ASP A 116 -22.40 21.60 9.50
C ASP A 116 -22.19 23.11 9.44
N VAL A 117 -20.96 23.57 9.22
CA VAL A 117 -20.67 25.00 9.03
C VAL A 117 -21.13 25.47 7.65
N PHE A 118 -21.01 24.62 6.63
CA PHE A 118 -21.51 24.93 5.29
C PHE A 118 -22.79 24.17 5.00
N ASP A 119 -23.81 24.89 4.55
CA ASP A 119 -25.06 24.28 4.10
C ASP A 119 -24.84 23.58 2.74
N GLU A 120 -24.88 22.24 2.72
CA GLU A 120 -24.74 21.42 1.50
C GLU A 120 -25.85 21.66 0.46
N ARG A 121 -26.88 22.46 0.77
CA ARG A 121 -27.88 22.94 -0.20
C ARG A 121 -27.42 24.19 -0.96
N VAL A 122 -26.46 24.93 -0.41
CA VAL A 122 -25.90 26.17 -0.96
C VAL A 122 -24.51 25.92 -1.53
N TYR A 123 -23.71 25.11 -0.84
CA TYR A 123 -22.35 24.78 -1.23
C TYR A 123 -22.27 23.37 -1.80
N ASP A 124 -21.81 23.25 -3.04
CA ASP A 124 -21.82 22.01 -3.82
C ASP A 124 -20.70 21.95 -4.88
N LYS A 125 -20.88 21.11 -5.91
CA LYS A 125 -19.91 20.94 -7.00
C LYS A 125 -19.67 22.19 -7.84
N VAL A 126 -20.59 23.15 -7.79
CA VAL A 126 -20.56 24.40 -8.58
C VAL A 126 -20.19 25.58 -7.69
N ASN A 127 -20.71 25.62 -6.46
CA ASN A 127 -20.43 26.67 -5.49
C ASN A 127 -19.67 26.09 -4.29
N MET A 128 -18.34 26.08 -4.33
CA MET A 128 -17.53 25.44 -3.29
C MET A 128 -17.55 26.23 -1.97
N ALA A 129 -17.33 25.52 -0.86
CA ALA A 129 -17.22 26.15 0.46
C ALA A 129 -16.08 27.20 0.49
N PRO A 130 -16.28 28.35 1.16
CA PRO A 130 -15.40 29.52 1.10
C PRO A 130 -14.18 29.48 2.01
N ILE A 131 -14.14 28.54 2.97
CA ILE A 131 -12.93 28.22 3.72
C ILE A 131 -12.69 26.70 3.71
N HIS A 132 -11.42 26.30 3.71
CA HIS A 132 -10.98 24.91 3.62
C HIS A 132 -9.82 24.72 4.58
N PRO A 133 -10.09 24.42 5.87
CA PRO A 133 -9.02 24.37 6.86
C PRO A 133 -8.38 23.00 6.99
N THR A 134 -7.06 22.97 7.18
CA THR A 134 -6.27 21.77 7.52
C THR A 134 -5.69 21.79 8.94
N SER A 135 -5.95 22.85 9.70
CA SER A 135 -5.62 22.91 11.13
C SER A 135 -6.71 23.66 11.90
N ILE A 136 -7.09 23.15 13.05
CA ILE A 136 -8.08 23.74 13.95
C ILE A 136 -7.45 23.92 15.34
N LEU A 137 -7.42 25.17 15.84
CA LEU A 137 -6.89 25.51 17.17
C LEU A 137 -7.92 26.29 17.98
N PRO A 138 -8.55 25.66 19.00
CA PRO A 138 -9.46 26.33 19.91
C PRO A 138 -8.75 27.25 20.90
N PHE A 139 -9.33 28.43 21.15
CA PHE A 139 -8.89 29.43 22.13
C PHE A 139 -10.08 29.90 22.98
N PRO A 140 -9.87 30.62 24.11
CA PRO A 140 -10.95 31.11 24.97
C PRO A 140 -11.94 32.07 24.32
N ASP A 141 -11.51 32.84 23.31
CA ASP A 141 -12.33 33.85 22.63
C ASP A 141 -12.75 33.45 21.21
N GLY A 142 -12.36 32.26 20.75
CA GLY A 142 -12.61 31.86 19.37
C GLY A 142 -11.85 30.62 18.93
N ILE A 143 -11.84 30.37 17.63
CA ILE A 143 -11.18 29.22 17.00
C ILE A 143 -10.38 29.73 15.81
N ALA A 144 -9.10 29.38 15.77
CA ALA A 144 -8.24 29.66 14.63
C ALA A 144 -8.25 28.48 13.64
N PHE A 145 -8.32 28.80 12.36
CA PHE A 145 -8.36 27.86 11.24
C PHE A 145 -7.20 28.14 10.31
N GLY A 146 -6.31 27.16 10.13
CA GLY A 146 -5.22 27.23 9.16
C GLY A 146 -5.67 26.73 7.79
N SER A 147 -5.40 27.51 6.73
CA SER A 147 -5.91 27.25 5.38
C SER A 147 -5.20 26.13 4.62
N ASP A 148 -5.96 25.48 3.74
CA ASP A 148 -5.52 24.67 2.59
C ASP A 148 -6.10 25.21 1.28
N GLU A 149 -6.16 26.54 1.19
CA GLU A 149 -6.59 27.26 0.00
C GLU A 149 -6.12 28.71 0.02
N LEU A 150 -6.47 29.45 -1.04
CA LEU A 150 -6.21 30.88 -1.14
C LEU A 150 -7.37 31.71 -0.55
N PRO A 151 -7.06 32.83 0.13
CA PRO A 151 -5.73 33.25 0.52
C PRO A 151 -5.15 32.33 1.60
N GLU A 152 -3.85 32.02 1.49
CA GLU A 152 -3.20 31.21 2.52
C GLU A 152 -3.10 32.03 3.81
N GLY A 153 -3.29 31.39 4.96
CA GLY A 153 -3.11 32.02 6.25
C GLY A 153 -3.99 31.44 7.33
N ILE A 154 -4.30 32.31 8.31
CA ILE A 154 -5.01 31.96 9.53
C ILE A 154 -6.29 32.77 9.57
N SER A 155 -7.42 32.07 9.51
CA SER A 155 -8.74 32.65 9.74
C SER A 155 -9.21 32.37 11.16
N TRP A 156 -10.20 33.13 11.61
CA TRP A 156 -10.60 33.22 13.00
C TRP A 156 -12.11 33.35 13.10
N TRP A 157 -12.72 32.39 13.79
CA TRP A 157 -14.10 32.52 14.23
C TRP A 157 -14.13 33.08 15.64
N LYS A 158 -14.77 34.24 15.82
CA LYS A 158 -14.94 34.85 17.13
C LYS A 158 -16.07 34.18 17.89
N ARG A 159 -15.79 33.63 19.07
CA ARG A 159 -16.81 33.02 19.93
C ARG A 159 -17.75 34.12 20.47
N PRO A 160 -19.07 33.97 20.34
CA PRO A 160 -20.03 34.87 20.96
C PRO A 160 -19.98 34.78 22.49
N GLU A 161 -19.98 35.92 23.17
CA GLU A 161 -20.06 35.98 24.62
C GLU A 161 -21.44 35.54 25.11
N ASN A 162 -21.49 34.78 26.21
CA ASN A 162 -22.71 34.36 26.90
C ASN A 162 -23.67 33.48 26.06
N VAL A 163 -23.16 32.74 25.08
CA VAL A 163 -23.91 31.73 24.32
C VAL A 163 -23.37 30.35 24.63
N GLU A 164 -24.20 29.45 25.18
CA GLU A 164 -23.76 28.13 25.65
C GLU A 164 -23.36 27.19 24.50
N LYS A 165 -24.12 27.22 23.40
CA LYS A 165 -23.91 26.38 22.21
C LYS A 165 -23.97 27.24 20.95
N PRO A 166 -22.94 28.07 20.72
CA PRO A 166 -22.94 29.00 19.60
C PRO A 166 -22.97 28.27 18.25
N GLU A 167 -23.71 28.81 17.30
CA GLU A 167 -23.65 28.34 15.91
C GLU A 167 -22.37 28.88 15.26
N ILE A 168 -21.64 28.02 14.54
CA ILE A 168 -20.48 28.45 13.75
C ILE A 168 -20.97 28.72 12.32
N ARG A 169 -20.94 29.98 11.93
CA ARG A 169 -21.29 30.42 10.58
C ARG A 169 -20.04 30.94 9.90
N TRP A 170 -19.78 30.51 8.66
CA TRP A 170 -18.58 30.91 7.95
C TRP A 170 -18.52 32.42 7.72
N GLU A 171 -19.68 33.10 7.63
CA GLU A 171 -19.79 34.54 7.48
C GLU A 171 -19.21 35.31 8.67
N ASP A 172 -19.08 34.67 9.83
CA ASP A 172 -18.50 35.24 11.04
C ASP A 172 -16.98 34.94 11.16
N ILE A 173 -16.38 34.34 10.13
CA ILE A 173 -14.96 33.96 10.10
C ILE A 173 -14.16 35.03 9.34
N GLU A 174 -13.21 35.66 10.04
CA GLU A 174 -12.33 36.69 9.50
C GLU A 174 -10.90 36.19 9.32
N TYR A 175 -10.17 36.68 8.32
CA TYR A 175 -8.75 36.38 8.19
C TYR A 175 -7.92 37.27 9.12
N LYS A 176 -7.15 36.66 10.05
CA LYS A 176 -6.18 37.37 10.91
C LYS A 176 -4.87 37.62 10.19
N ILE A 177 -4.42 36.64 9.42
CA ILE A 177 -3.26 36.73 8.55
C ILE A 177 -3.63 36.16 7.19
N THR A 178 -3.16 36.84 6.14
CA THR A 178 -3.11 36.30 4.79
C THR A 178 -1.70 36.46 4.24
N PHE A 179 -1.27 35.50 3.45
CA PHE A 179 -0.06 35.55 2.65
C PHE A 179 -0.27 34.77 1.33
N GLY A 180 0.72 34.81 0.45
CA GLY A 180 0.53 34.44 -0.96
C GLY A 180 0.10 35.65 -1.79
N LYS A 181 0.19 35.57 -3.13
CA LYS A 181 -0.15 36.72 -3.99
C LYS A 181 -1.64 36.66 -4.31
N ALA A 182 -2.33 37.79 -4.24
CA ALA A 182 -3.77 37.89 -4.48
C ALA A 182 -4.24 37.42 -5.88
N ASN A 183 -3.31 37.31 -6.85
CA ASN A 183 -3.58 36.84 -8.21
C ASN A 183 -3.08 35.40 -8.46
N ASP A 184 -2.59 34.72 -7.43
CA ASP A 184 -2.22 33.31 -7.56
C ASP A 184 -3.52 32.48 -7.72
N ASN A 185 -3.44 31.41 -8.51
CA ASN A 185 -4.55 30.45 -8.69
C ASN A 185 -4.27 29.11 -8.01
N LEU A 186 -3.11 29.01 -7.34
CA LEU A 186 -2.58 27.79 -6.75
C LEU A 186 -1.93 28.19 -5.43
N ILE A 187 -2.24 27.46 -4.37
CA ILE A 187 -1.56 27.59 -3.08
C ILE A 187 -0.08 27.21 -3.18
N GLY A 188 0.78 27.77 -2.36
CA GLY A 188 2.16 27.36 -2.16
C GLY A 188 2.35 26.55 -0.87
N THR A 189 1.58 26.85 0.18
CA THR A 189 1.61 26.11 1.46
C THR A 189 0.22 25.75 1.95
N TYR A 190 0.17 24.82 2.89
CA TYR A 190 -1.02 24.47 3.64
C TYR A 190 -0.70 24.33 5.13
N ALA A 191 -1.70 24.55 5.98
CA ALA A 191 -1.54 24.44 7.43
C ALA A 191 -1.46 22.97 7.89
N THR A 192 -0.63 22.72 8.88
CA THR A 192 -0.48 21.42 9.55
C THR A 192 -0.93 21.53 10.99
N LYS A 193 -1.12 20.40 11.68
CA LYS A 193 -1.58 20.39 13.07
C LYS A 193 -0.70 21.28 13.93
N GLY A 194 -1.29 22.37 14.41
CA GLY A 194 -0.71 23.22 15.43
C GLY A 194 -0.95 22.68 16.83
N ASP A 195 -0.58 23.49 17.81
CA ASP A 195 -0.75 23.15 19.23
C ASP A 195 -1.12 24.39 20.03
N THR A 196 -1.79 24.19 21.16
CA THR A 196 -2.09 25.23 22.13
C THR A 196 -1.61 24.83 23.52
N LEU A 197 -1.17 25.81 24.31
CA LEU A 197 -0.70 25.60 25.67
C LEU A 197 -1.25 26.67 26.59
N GLU A 198 -1.98 26.24 27.62
CA GLU A 198 -2.44 27.12 28.69
C GLU A 198 -1.34 27.27 29.75
N VAL A 199 -0.85 28.49 29.97
CA VAL A 199 0.18 28.82 30.96
C VAL A 199 -0.24 30.09 31.69
N ASN A 200 -0.29 30.03 33.03
CA ASN A 200 -0.65 31.18 33.88
C ASN A 200 -1.96 31.90 33.47
N GLY A 201 -2.96 31.14 32.98
CA GLY A 201 -4.25 31.67 32.53
C GLY A 201 -4.22 32.35 31.15
N GLN A 202 -3.10 32.30 30.44
CA GLN A 202 -2.98 32.69 29.03
C GLN A 202 -2.92 31.44 28.16
N VAL A 203 -3.47 31.53 26.95
CA VAL A 203 -3.44 30.43 25.98
C VAL A 203 -2.53 30.83 24.82
N LEU A 204 -1.41 30.13 24.71
CA LEU A 204 -0.43 30.29 23.64
C LEU A 204 -0.78 29.33 22.50
N GLY A 205 -0.34 29.65 21.29
CA GLY A 205 -0.57 28.77 20.14
C GLY A 205 0.51 28.87 19.08
N VAL A 206 0.72 27.77 18.36
CA VAL A 206 1.61 27.69 17.18
C VAL A 206 0.89 27.02 16.02
N MET A 207 1.13 27.51 14.81
CA MET A 207 0.53 26.96 13.58
C MET A 207 1.60 26.84 12.48
N PRO A 208 2.05 25.61 12.16
CA PRO A 208 3.00 25.36 11.09
C PRO A 208 2.33 25.30 9.71
N PHE A 209 2.98 25.86 8.71
CA PHE A 209 2.62 25.79 7.29
C PHE A 209 3.77 25.15 6.51
N ARG A 210 3.48 24.10 5.75
CA ARG A 210 4.47 23.41 4.92
C ARG A 210 4.17 23.55 3.44
N ASN A 211 5.17 23.25 2.60
CA ASN A 211 5.00 23.27 1.15
C ASN A 211 3.85 22.34 0.72
N HIS A 212 2.97 22.89 -0.12
CA HIS A 212 1.92 22.16 -0.80
C HIS A 212 2.47 21.45 -2.05
N ASP A 213 1.72 20.46 -2.54
CA ASP A 213 2.06 19.64 -3.69
C ASP A 213 1.92 20.34 -5.06
N THR A 214 1.49 21.61 -5.03
CA THR A 214 1.34 22.51 -6.17
C THR A 214 2.68 23.09 -6.57
N LYS A 215 2.87 23.32 -7.88
CA LYS A 215 4.10 23.92 -8.42
C LYS A 215 4.12 25.46 -8.26
N THR A 216 3.74 25.95 -7.08
CA THR A 216 3.73 27.38 -6.74
C THR A 216 4.64 27.62 -5.54
N GLU A 217 5.34 28.75 -5.57
CA GLU A 217 6.27 29.16 -4.52
C GLU A 217 5.60 29.15 -3.14
N GLY A 218 6.07 28.25 -2.27
CA GLY A 218 5.49 28.04 -0.94
C GLY A 218 6.59 27.92 0.10
N HIS A 219 7.04 29.04 0.67
CA HIS A 219 8.02 28.99 1.75
C HIS A 219 7.38 28.40 3.01
N THR A 220 7.95 27.32 3.56
CA THR A 220 7.56 26.74 4.86
C THR A 220 7.65 27.80 5.97
N ARG A 221 6.63 27.88 6.84
CA ARG A 221 6.49 28.95 7.85
C ARG A 221 5.94 28.44 9.17
N LEU A 222 6.28 29.13 10.25
CA LEU A 222 5.66 28.91 11.56
C LEU A 222 5.10 30.23 12.07
N PHE A 223 3.84 30.21 12.47
CA PHE A 223 3.21 31.32 13.17
C PHE A 223 3.03 30.99 14.64
N ALA A 224 3.15 32.00 15.50
CA ALA A 224 2.86 31.89 16.92
C ALA A 224 1.97 33.03 17.40
N THR A 225 1.19 32.75 18.45
CA THR A 225 0.36 33.73 19.17
C THR A 225 0.65 33.63 20.66
N GLY A 226 0.71 34.79 21.32
CA GLY A 226 0.87 34.92 22.77
C GLY A 226 -0.34 35.52 23.49
N ASP A 227 -1.38 35.88 22.74
CA ASP A 227 -2.51 36.68 23.23
C ASP A 227 -3.86 35.97 23.06
N GLY A 228 -3.86 34.63 23.08
CA GLY A 228 -5.08 33.85 22.94
C GLY A 228 -5.61 33.78 21.50
N GLY A 229 -4.74 33.93 20.49
CA GLY A 229 -5.11 33.83 19.08
C GLY A 229 -5.61 35.14 18.45
N GLN A 230 -5.60 36.24 19.19
CA GLN A 230 -6.06 37.55 18.70
C GLN A 230 -5.10 38.15 17.67
N SER A 231 -3.79 37.94 17.86
CA SER A 231 -2.74 38.28 16.90
C SER A 231 -1.77 37.13 16.68
N TRP A 232 -1.18 37.08 15.49
CA TRP A 232 -0.25 36.04 15.06
C TRP A 232 1.02 36.68 14.50
N HIS A 233 2.16 36.03 14.73
CA HIS A 233 3.48 36.50 14.29
C HIS A 233 4.17 35.40 13.50
N GLU A 234 4.69 35.72 12.31
CA GLU A 234 5.57 34.82 11.55
C GLU A 234 6.92 34.76 12.28
N ILE A 235 7.18 33.64 12.94
CA ILE A 235 8.39 33.46 13.75
C ILE A 235 9.48 32.69 12.99
N PHE A 236 9.09 31.88 12.01
CA PHE A 236 10.02 31.19 11.12
C PHE A 236 9.52 31.26 9.68
N ARG A 237 10.46 31.45 8.76
CA ARG A 237 10.23 31.33 7.32
C ARG A 237 11.48 30.77 6.66
N GLU A 238 11.33 29.64 6.00
CA GLU A 238 12.41 29.04 5.23
C GLU A 238 12.76 29.93 4.03
N ALA A 239 14.04 30.27 3.87
CA ALA A 239 14.51 31.15 2.80
C ALA A 239 14.51 30.45 1.43
N GLU A 240 14.72 29.14 1.38
CA GLU A 240 14.77 28.38 0.14
C GLU A 240 13.50 27.56 -0.12
N TRP A 241 13.02 27.59 -1.36
CA TRP A 241 11.88 26.79 -1.79
C TRP A 241 12.17 26.04 -3.09
N SER A 242 11.53 24.88 -3.26
CA SER A 242 11.51 24.11 -4.50
C SER A 242 10.14 23.45 -4.72
N PRO A 243 9.61 23.42 -5.95
CA PRO A 243 8.35 22.74 -6.28
C PRO A 243 8.43 21.22 -6.13
N ASP A 244 9.65 20.67 -6.10
CA ASP A 244 9.86 19.23 -5.94
C ASP A 244 9.96 18.83 -4.45
N TYR A 245 9.87 19.80 -3.54
CA TYR A 245 10.11 19.60 -2.12
C TYR A 245 8.82 19.53 -1.30
N LYS A 246 8.48 18.32 -0.84
CA LYS A 246 7.21 17.94 -0.20
C LYS A 246 7.40 17.26 1.16
N GLY A 247 8.30 17.75 1.99
CA GLY A 247 8.50 17.19 3.33
C GLY A 247 7.61 17.83 4.41
N PHE A 248 7.64 17.27 5.62
CA PHE A 248 6.77 17.64 6.73
C PHE A 248 7.22 18.91 7.47
N PHE A 249 6.28 19.50 8.21
CA PHE A 249 6.53 20.46 9.29
C PHE A 249 5.54 20.18 10.42
N ASN A 250 6.02 19.95 11.63
CA ASN A 250 5.20 19.86 12.84
C ASN A 250 5.80 20.79 13.90
N ALA A 251 4.95 21.38 14.74
CA ALA A 251 5.38 22.19 15.88
C ALA A 251 4.41 22.04 17.05
N PHE A 252 4.94 22.04 18.27
CA PHE A 252 4.17 21.95 19.51
C PHE A 252 4.79 22.80 20.62
N LEU A 253 4.00 23.07 21.67
CA LEU A 253 4.38 23.90 22.80
C LEU A 253 4.57 23.05 24.06
N ARG A 254 5.53 23.42 24.92
CA ARG A 254 5.71 22.78 26.22
C ARG A 254 6.25 23.74 27.27
N GLU A 255 5.74 23.62 28.49
CA GLU A 255 6.31 24.28 29.67
C GLU A 255 7.40 23.42 30.30
N GLU A 256 8.56 24.02 30.55
CA GLU A 256 9.71 23.39 31.19
C GLU A 256 10.40 24.37 32.14
N ASN A 257 10.48 24.02 33.42
CA ASN A 257 11.13 24.82 34.46
C ASN A 257 10.64 26.28 34.49
N GLY A 258 9.34 26.50 34.30
CA GLY A 258 8.70 27.83 34.29
C GLY A 258 8.91 28.65 33.01
N ASN A 259 9.52 28.07 31.96
CA ASN A 259 9.66 28.68 30.64
C ASN A 259 8.84 27.92 29.61
N VAL A 260 8.37 28.61 28.58
CA VAL A 260 7.65 27.99 27.47
C VAL A 260 8.59 27.82 26.29
N TYR A 261 8.59 26.64 25.68
CA TYR A 261 9.38 26.30 24.51
C TYR A 261 8.48 25.89 23.35
N ILE A 262 8.89 26.30 22.15
CA ILE A 262 8.40 25.76 20.88
C ILE A 262 9.36 24.65 20.47
N TYR A 263 8.81 23.46 20.29
CA TYR A 263 9.47 22.33 19.66
C TYR A 263 8.98 22.25 18.23
N ALA A 264 9.89 22.21 17.28
CA ALA A 264 9.56 22.22 15.87
C ALA A 264 10.49 21.29 15.10
N ALA A 265 9.92 20.57 14.13
CA ALA A 265 10.65 19.72 13.23
C ALA A 265 10.11 19.88 11.82
N TYR A 266 10.98 20.26 10.89
CA TYR A 266 10.67 20.31 9.48
C TYR A 266 11.73 19.58 8.69
N SER A 267 11.37 19.12 7.51
CA SER A 267 12.36 18.59 6.58
C SER A 267 12.68 19.65 5.52
N LYS A 268 13.87 19.55 4.91
CA LYS A 268 14.26 20.27 3.70
C LYS A 268 15.30 19.49 2.89
N PHE A 269 15.02 19.27 1.60
CA PHE A 269 15.90 18.56 0.64
C PHE A 269 16.46 17.23 1.17
N GLY A 270 15.61 16.42 1.81
CA GLY A 270 15.99 15.12 2.38
C GLY A 270 16.65 15.20 3.76
N ASN A 271 16.94 16.39 4.26
CA ASN A 271 17.42 16.60 5.63
C ASN A 271 16.24 16.87 6.57
N VAL A 272 16.35 16.46 7.82
CA VAL A 272 15.41 16.82 8.89
C VAL A 272 16.10 17.81 9.82
N TYR A 273 15.42 18.90 10.12
CA TYR A 273 15.86 19.95 11.03
C TYR A 273 14.87 19.98 12.19
N ALA A 274 15.36 19.65 13.38
CA ALA A 274 14.63 19.81 14.63
C ALA A 274 15.26 20.95 15.42
N TRP A 275 14.43 21.68 16.16
CA TRP A 275 14.89 22.73 17.06
C TRP A 275 13.93 22.94 18.22
N LYS A 276 14.50 23.49 19.29
CA LYS A 276 13.82 23.96 20.49
C LYS A 276 14.16 25.44 20.64
N ALA A 277 13.14 26.28 20.77
CA ALA A 277 13.28 27.72 20.95
C ALA A 277 12.43 28.20 22.13
N GLN A 278 13.00 29.04 22.99
CA GLN A 278 12.31 29.60 24.15
C GLN A 278 11.44 30.80 23.75
N MET A 279 10.23 30.89 24.29
CA MET A 279 9.35 32.07 24.18
C MET A 279 9.70 33.12 25.25
N PRO A 280 9.61 34.44 24.95
CA PRO A 280 9.23 35.05 23.67
C PRO A 280 10.40 35.32 22.71
N ASP A 281 11.65 35.11 23.13
CA ASP A 281 12.87 35.43 22.37
C ASP A 281 13.18 34.38 21.28
N PHE A 282 12.31 34.32 20.26
CA PHE A 282 12.45 33.43 19.12
C PHE A 282 13.39 34.03 18.07
N SER A 283 14.65 33.57 18.02
CA SER A 283 15.56 33.87 16.91
C SER A 283 16.38 32.64 16.52
N GLU A 284 16.78 32.54 15.23
CA GLU A 284 17.65 31.46 14.74
C GLU A 284 18.96 31.34 15.54
N ASN A 285 19.40 32.41 16.20
CA ASN A 285 20.60 32.45 17.03
C ASN A 285 20.46 31.69 18.36
N ASN A 286 19.24 31.32 18.76
CA ASN A 286 18.94 30.54 19.97
C ASN A 286 18.65 29.06 19.67
N LYS A 287 19.01 28.57 18.47
CA LYS A 287 18.80 27.17 18.09
C LYS A 287 19.66 26.23 18.95
N LEU A 288 19.01 25.34 19.69
CA LEU A 288 19.70 24.22 20.34
C LEU A 288 19.98 23.11 19.31
N GLU A 289 21.20 22.58 19.32
CA GLU A 289 21.58 21.41 18.52
C GLU A 289 20.84 20.17 18.99
N THR A 290 20.52 19.29 18.05
CA THR A 290 19.89 18.00 18.31
C THR A 290 20.85 16.87 17.99
N TYR A 291 20.75 15.81 18.77
CA TYR A 291 21.55 14.60 18.68
C TYR A 291 20.66 13.37 18.45
N SER A 292 21.26 12.30 17.97
CA SER A 292 20.59 11.04 17.65
C SER A 292 21.20 9.87 18.41
N LEU A 293 20.35 8.92 18.78
CA LEU A 293 20.76 7.59 19.20
C LEU A 293 20.71 6.67 17.97
N ILE A 294 21.87 6.23 17.52
CA ILE A 294 22.06 5.49 16.27
C ILE A 294 22.40 4.06 16.62
N TYR A 295 21.80 3.11 15.91
CA TYR A 295 22.09 1.69 16.06
C TYR A 295 22.85 1.18 14.85
N ASP A 296 23.93 0.45 15.10
CA ASP A 296 24.75 -0.19 14.08
C ASP A 296 24.64 -1.72 14.25
N GLU A 297 24.23 -2.40 13.19
CA GLU A 297 24.04 -3.86 13.18
C GLU A 297 25.33 -4.67 13.45
N ASN A 298 26.49 -4.03 13.36
CA ASN A 298 27.81 -4.55 13.73
C ASN A 298 28.08 -5.97 13.18
N GLY A 299 27.97 -6.08 11.86
CA GLY A 299 28.22 -7.33 11.13
C GLY A 299 27.10 -8.37 11.30
N ALA A 300 25.84 -7.95 11.43
CA ALA A 300 24.69 -8.82 11.21
C ALA A 300 24.64 -9.29 9.75
N ASP A 301 24.12 -10.49 9.53
CA ASP A 301 23.95 -11.05 8.19
C ASP A 301 22.57 -10.71 7.59
N LEU A 302 21.57 -10.52 8.45
CA LEU A 302 20.17 -10.28 8.08
C LEU A 302 19.49 -9.29 9.03
N GLY A 303 18.39 -8.72 8.56
CA GLY A 303 17.61 -7.73 9.29
C GLY A 303 18.15 -6.32 9.11
N LYS A 304 17.52 -5.36 9.79
CA LYS A 304 18.01 -3.98 9.91
C LYS A 304 18.01 -3.58 11.37
N ALA A 305 19.01 -2.79 11.75
CA ALA A 305 19.06 -2.18 13.07
C ALA A 305 17.80 -1.32 13.28
N PRO A 306 17.28 -1.25 14.52
CA PRO A 306 16.17 -0.35 14.82
C PRO A 306 16.56 1.09 14.50
N VAL A 307 15.57 1.87 14.08
CA VAL A 307 15.75 3.30 13.86
C VAL A 307 15.11 4.04 15.03
N ASP A 308 15.89 4.83 15.75
CA ASP A 308 15.35 5.84 16.64
C ASP A 308 14.95 7.06 15.81
N LEU A 309 13.66 7.39 15.83
CA LEU A 309 13.14 8.55 15.10
C LEU A 309 13.13 9.81 15.98
N ASN A 310 13.51 9.69 17.25
CA ASN A 310 13.56 10.84 18.15
C ASN A 310 14.81 11.69 17.88
N CYS A 311 14.65 13.00 18.05
CA CYS A 311 15.75 13.94 18.15
C CYS A 311 15.90 14.32 19.63
N TYR A 312 17.12 14.27 20.14
CA TYR A 312 17.43 14.53 21.54
C TYR A 312 18.18 15.85 21.68
N PHE A 313 17.94 16.56 22.77
CA PHE A 313 18.78 17.69 23.20
C PHE A 313 19.78 17.21 24.25
N SER A 314 20.86 17.97 24.45
CA SER A 314 21.82 17.69 25.53
C SER A 314 21.10 17.65 26.89
N GLY A 315 21.31 16.58 27.63
CA GLY A 315 20.66 16.27 28.91
C GLY A 315 19.39 15.43 28.80
N ASP A 316 18.85 15.19 27.59
CA ASP A 316 17.70 14.31 27.41
C ASP A 316 18.04 12.85 27.73
N VAL A 317 17.04 12.08 28.13
CA VAL A 317 17.18 10.64 28.35
C VAL A 317 16.53 9.89 27.19
N ALA A 318 17.34 9.18 26.42
CA ALA A 318 16.90 8.21 25.42
C ALA A 318 16.70 6.83 26.04
N VAL A 319 15.80 6.04 25.46
CA VAL A 319 15.53 4.66 25.86
C VAL A 319 16.05 3.74 24.77
N VAL A 320 16.95 2.82 25.15
CA VAL A 320 17.59 1.90 24.22
C VAL A 320 16.57 0.93 23.63
N ASN A 321 16.60 0.73 22.33
CA ASN A 321 15.66 -0.13 21.61
C ASN A 321 16.11 -1.59 21.66
N ASN A 322 15.23 -2.53 21.35
CA ASN A 322 15.62 -3.93 21.17
C ASN A 322 16.36 -4.15 19.84
N SER A 323 16.92 -5.34 19.61
CA SER A 323 17.65 -5.69 18.38
C SER A 323 16.79 -5.70 17.11
N GLY A 324 15.47 -5.54 17.24
CA GLY A 324 14.53 -5.60 16.14
C GLY A 324 14.62 -6.92 15.37
N SER A 325 14.90 -6.81 14.07
CA SER A 325 14.98 -7.94 13.14
C SER A 325 16.39 -8.50 12.94
N LEU A 326 17.39 -7.98 13.66
CA LEU A 326 18.79 -8.33 13.46
C LEU A 326 19.05 -9.81 13.73
N LYS A 327 19.79 -10.45 12.81
CA LYS A 327 20.24 -11.83 12.91
C LYS A 327 21.67 -11.95 12.39
N LYS A 328 22.47 -12.76 13.06
CA LYS A 328 23.84 -13.11 12.67
C LYS A 328 24.01 -14.61 12.78
N ASN A 329 24.42 -15.27 11.70
CA ASN A 329 24.50 -16.72 11.64
C ASN A 329 25.46 -17.25 12.73
N GLY A 330 24.99 -18.23 13.49
CA GLY A 330 25.75 -18.83 14.58
C GLY A 330 26.01 -17.90 15.76
N HIS A 331 25.26 -16.80 15.88
CA HIS A 331 25.36 -15.88 17.00
C HIS A 331 23.99 -15.42 17.50
N VAL A 332 23.93 -15.00 18.76
CA VAL A 332 22.77 -14.39 19.40
C VAL A 332 23.10 -12.95 19.76
N PHE A 333 22.14 -12.05 19.56
CA PHE A 333 22.25 -10.69 20.06
C PHE A 333 22.28 -10.74 21.59
N SER A 334 23.33 -10.21 22.19
CA SER A 334 23.50 -10.13 23.65
C SER A 334 22.97 -8.79 24.15
N CYS A 335 23.56 -7.70 23.69
CA CYS A 335 23.18 -6.33 24.05
C CYS A 335 23.70 -5.32 23.02
N TRP A 336 23.46 -4.04 23.26
CA TRP A 336 24.11 -2.94 22.55
C TRP A 336 25.38 -2.49 23.28
N ASN A 337 26.43 -2.12 22.56
CA ASN A 337 27.68 -1.64 23.15
C ASN A 337 28.10 -0.30 22.54
N THR A 338 28.71 0.59 23.33
CA THR A 338 29.18 1.90 22.83
C THR A 338 30.42 1.82 21.92
N LYS A 339 30.98 0.63 21.70
CA LYS A 339 32.09 0.38 20.77
C LYS A 339 31.84 -0.88 19.94
N ALA A 340 32.23 -0.84 18.68
CA ALA A 340 32.07 -1.96 17.73
C ALA A 340 32.80 -3.26 18.17
N ASP A 341 33.91 -3.14 18.89
CA ASP A 341 34.70 -4.28 19.40
C ASP A 341 34.14 -4.89 20.70
N GLY A 342 33.05 -4.34 21.25
CA GLY A 342 32.43 -4.80 22.49
C GLY A 342 33.17 -4.38 23.78
N SER A 343 34.23 -3.57 23.70
CA SER A 343 35.00 -3.09 24.87
C SER A 343 34.39 -1.85 25.55
N GLY A 344 33.31 -1.32 24.99
CA GLY A 344 32.58 -0.17 25.53
C GLY A 344 31.64 -0.55 26.65
N LYS A 345 30.69 0.33 26.94
CA LYS A 345 29.64 0.10 27.94
C LYS A 345 28.49 -0.65 27.29
N ASP A 346 28.04 -1.71 27.95
CA ASP A 346 26.87 -2.50 27.54
C ASP A 346 25.57 -1.78 27.95
N TYR A 347 24.57 -1.86 27.08
CA TYR A 347 23.20 -1.38 27.25
C TYR A 347 22.23 -2.46 26.75
N ASN A 348 21.36 -2.93 27.62
CA ASN A 348 20.27 -3.82 27.25
C ASN A 348 19.13 -3.02 26.60
N ALA A 349 18.24 -3.74 25.92
CA ALA A 349 16.98 -3.13 25.49
C ALA A 349 16.26 -2.53 26.70
N TRP A 350 15.73 -1.33 26.51
CA TRP A 350 15.00 -0.51 27.50
C TRP A 350 15.86 0.16 28.57
N ASP A 351 17.19 0.01 28.54
CA ASP A 351 18.05 0.81 29.40
C ASP A 351 17.95 2.30 29.04
N ALA A 352 18.10 3.16 30.06
CA ALA A 352 18.15 4.60 29.88
C ALA A 352 19.58 5.06 29.55
N ILE A 353 19.71 5.95 28.58
CA ILE A 353 20.96 6.60 28.22
C ILE A 353 20.77 8.13 28.15
N THR A 354 21.58 8.87 28.88
CA THR A 354 21.60 10.34 28.77
C THR A 354 22.33 10.72 27.48
N VAL A 355 21.66 11.53 26.66
CA VAL A 355 22.23 12.10 25.44
C VAL A 355 22.92 13.40 25.82
N GLU A 356 24.22 13.48 25.51
CA GLU A 356 25.04 14.65 25.83
C GLU A 356 25.17 15.56 24.59
N ASP A 357 26.34 16.15 24.34
CA ASP A 357 26.61 17.09 23.25
C ASP A 357 27.07 16.42 21.94
N GLN A 358 26.67 15.16 21.69
CA GLN A 358 26.98 14.43 20.46
C GLN A 358 26.03 13.26 20.20
N ASN A 359 25.98 12.81 18.94
CA ASN A 359 25.29 11.57 18.58
C ASN A 359 25.93 10.37 19.29
N ILE A 360 25.10 9.42 19.71
CA ILE A 360 25.54 8.17 20.32
C ILE A 360 25.34 7.06 19.30
N VAL A 361 26.40 6.28 19.02
CA VAL A 361 26.29 5.06 18.21
C VAL A 361 26.39 3.84 19.13
N LEU A 362 25.40 2.98 19.05
CA LEU A 362 25.31 1.70 19.75
C LEU A 362 25.48 0.56 18.75
N TYR A 363 26.48 -0.28 18.98
CA TYR A 363 26.84 -1.40 18.12
C TYR A 363 26.29 -2.70 18.69
N ALA A 364 25.68 -3.54 17.85
CA ALA A 364 25.20 -4.84 18.29
C ALA A 364 26.37 -5.71 18.81
N LYS A 365 26.21 -6.28 20.01
CA LYS A 365 27.16 -7.23 20.59
C LYS A 365 26.61 -8.64 20.42
N TRP A 366 27.45 -9.52 19.91
CA TRP A 366 27.08 -10.87 19.50
C TRP A 366 27.78 -11.92 20.36
N GLU A 367 27.03 -12.94 20.80
CA GLU A 367 27.55 -14.12 21.49
C GLU A 367 27.43 -15.36 20.61
N ALA A 368 28.38 -16.28 20.68
CA ALA A 368 28.37 -17.49 19.85
C ALA A 368 27.23 -18.44 20.24
N ALA A 369 26.51 -18.96 19.24
CA ALA A 369 25.46 -19.96 19.40
C ALA A 369 26.04 -21.39 19.29
N PRO A 370 25.33 -22.44 19.78
CA PRO A 370 25.70 -23.83 19.51
C PRO A 370 25.73 -24.12 18.01
N GLY A 371 26.66 -24.95 17.53
CA GLY A 371 26.85 -25.26 16.10
C GLY A 371 25.59 -25.82 15.42
N ALA A 372 25.36 -25.46 14.16
CA ALA A 372 24.17 -25.87 13.39
C ALA A 372 23.94 -27.40 13.40
N ASP A 373 25.01 -28.18 13.25
CA ASP A 373 24.94 -29.64 13.20
C ASP A 373 24.39 -30.27 14.49
N VAL A 374 24.57 -29.62 15.65
CA VAL A 374 23.99 -30.08 16.92
C VAL A 374 22.46 -30.11 16.87
N PHE A 375 21.86 -29.10 16.25
CA PHE A 375 20.41 -29.04 16.08
C PHE A 375 19.92 -30.06 15.04
N ILE A 376 20.65 -30.20 13.93
CA ILE A 376 20.30 -31.15 12.86
C ILE A 376 20.34 -32.59 13.39
N GLU A 377 21.45 -33.01 14.01
CA GLU A 377 21.60 -34.36 14.57
C GLU A 377 20.52 -34.66 15.61
N ARG A 378 20.20 -33.69 16.48
CA ARG A 378 19.12 -33.82 17.46
C ARG A 378 17.77 -33.98 16.77
N ALA A 379 17.44 -33.15 15.78
CA ALA A 379 16.17 -33.24 15.06
C ALA A 379 16.02 -34.55 14.28
N GLU A 380 17.09 -35.05 13.66
CA GLU A 380 17.10 -36.32 12.91
C GLU A 380 16.97 -37.54 13.82
N SER A 381 17.37 -37.43 15.09
CA SER A 381 17.19 -38.49 16.09
C SER A 381 15.78 -38.57 16.69
N GLU A 382 14.93 -37.55 16.47
CA GLU A 382 13.58 -37.51 17.03
C GLU A 382 12.62 -38.45 16.27
N GLU A 383 11.96 -39.35 16.99
CA GLU A 383 10.96 -40.26 16.40
C GLU A 383 9.65 -39.54 16.02
N SER A 384 9.37 -38.38 16.64
CA SER A 384 8.15 -37.60 16.40
C SER A 384 8.43 -36.41 15.51
N PRO A 385 7.69 -36.22 14.40
CA PRO A 385 7.85 -35.06 13.54
C PRO A 385 7.50 -33.75 14.24
N TYR A 386 6.69 -33.77 15.31
CA TYR A 386 6.42 -32.57 16.12
C TYR A 386 7.64 -32.13 16.93
N LYS A 387 8.41 -33.10 17.46
CA LYS A 387 9.64 -32.81 18.20
C LYS A 387 10.76 -32.40 17.27
N ALA A 388 10.94 -33.13 16.15
CA ALA A 388 11.89 -32.76 15.10
C ALA A 388 11.62 -31.33 14.60
N LEU A 389 10.35 -31.00 14.31
CA LEU A 389 9.95 -29.65 13.90
C LEU A 389 10.37 -28.59 14.93
N ALA A 390 10.09 -28.80 16.21
CA ALA A 390 10.46 -27.85 17.26
C ALA A 390 11.98 -27.62 17.31
N VAL A 391 12.78 -28.66 17.10
CA VAL A 391 14.25 -28.54 17.05
C VAL A 391 14.71 -27.78 15.80
N TYR A 392 14.12 -28.03 14.63
CA TYR A 392 14.46 -27.28 13.43
C TYR A 392 14.04 -25.80 13.52
N GLU A 393 12.88 -25.51 14.11
CA GLU A 393 12.40 -24.15 14.38
C GLU A 393 13.29 -23.40 15.38
N GLU A 394 13.86 -24.10 16.35
CA GLU A 394 14.88 -23.52 17.24
C GLU A 394 16.17 -23.23 16.46
N GLY A 395 16.66 -24.21 15.69
CA GLY A 395 17.91 -24.07 14.93
C GLY A 395 17.87 -22.97 13.87
N ILE A 396 16.77 -22.82 13.14
CA ILE A 396 16.62 -21.78 12.11
C ILE A 396 16.62 -20.36 12.68
N GLU A 397 16.28 -20.18 13.96
CA GLU A 397 16.37 -18.88 14.63
C GLU A 397 17.83 -18.43 14.84
N PHE A 398 18.77 -19.39 14.89
CA PHE A 398 20.23 -19.15 14.97
C PHE A 398 20.93 -19.21 13.61
N TYR A 399 20.38 -20.00 12.68
CA TYR A 399 20.97 -20.26 11.36
C TYR A 399 19.94 -20.07 10.22
N PRO A 400 19.36 -18.87 10.09
CA PRO A 400 18.29 -18.60 9.10
C PRO A 400 18.74 -18.77 7.64
N SER A 401 20.04 -18.72 7.37
CA SER A 401 20.60 -18.92 6.02
C SER A 401 20.92 -20.38 5.69
N ASP A 402 20.89 -21.29 6.67
CA ASP A 402 21.17 -22.70 6.44
C ASP A 402 19.88 -23.41 5.98
N ILE A 403 19.85 -23.73 4.69
CA ILE A 403 18.68 -24.31 4.00
C ILE A 403 18.21 -25.63 4.63
N ARG A 404 19.09 -26.37 5.31
CA ARG A 404 18.77 -27.66 5.93
C ARG A 404 17.66 -27.52 6.98
N PHE A 405 17.60 -26.40 7.70
CA PHE A 405 16.51 -26.17 8.66
C PHE A 405 15.17 -25.94 7.96
N TYR A 406 15.14 -25.16 6.88
CA TYR A 406 13.92 -24.93 6.12
C TYR A 406 13.39 -26.24 5.50
N GLU A 407 14.29 -27.05 4.95
CA GLU A 407 13.97 -28.38 4.42
C GLU A 407 13.45 -29.31 5.52
N GLY A 408 14.11 -29.33 6.69
CA GLY A 408 13.72 -30.11 7.86
C GLY A 408 12.34 -29.74 8.42
N ILE A 409 12.06 -28.43 8.54
CA ILE A 409 10.75 -27.89 8.94
C ILE A 409 9.67 -28.39 7.97
N ASN A 410 9.86 -28.16 6.67
CA ASN A 410 8.84 -28.48 5.67
C ASN A 410 8.65 -29.98 5.48
N LYS A 411 9.70 -30.79 5.65
CA LYS A 411 9.59 -32.26 5.70
C LYS A 411 8.77 -32.73 6.90
N SER A 412 9.00 -32.13 8.07
CA SER A 412 8.27 -32.45 9.31
C SER A 412 6.80 -32.06 9.19
N LEU A 413 6.53 -30.84 8.70
CA LEU A 413 5.17 -30.33 8.46
C LEU A 413 4.40 -31.17 7.44
N ASN A 414 5.03 -31.59 6.34
CA ASN A 414 4.40 -32.50 5.37
C ASN A 414 3.99 -33.84 6.04
N THR A 415 4.85 -34.40 6.89
CA THR A 415 4.55 -35.63 7.63
C THR A 415 3.37 -35.43 8.59
N ILE A 416 3.38 -34.34 9.36
CA ILE A 416 2.28 -33.95 10.25
C ILE A 416 0.98 -33.80 9.45
N LEU A 417 1.03 -33.15 8.30
CA LEU A 417 -0.12 -32.93 7.43
C LEU A 417 -0.69 -34.25 6.90
N SER A 418 0.16 -35.18 6.46
CA SER A 418 -0.26 -36.52 6.01
C SER A 418 -0.93 -37.34 7.13
N TRP A 419 -0.40 -37.26 8.35
CA TRP A 419 -1.01 -37.90 9.52
C TRP A 419 -2.35 -37.24 9.87
N ALA A 420 -2.43 -35.92 9.80
CA ALA A 420 -3.64 -35.15 10.03
C ALA A 420 -4.74 -35.53 9.02
N MET A 421 -4.41 -35.63 7.73
CA MET A 421 -5.33 -36.09 6.68
C MET A 421 -5.83 -37.51 6.94
N SER A 422 -4.94 -38.42 7.36
CA SER A 422 -5.34 -39.80 7.71
C SER A 422 -6.27 -39.83 8.93
N SER A 423 -6.03 -38.98 9.93
CA SER A 423 -6.89 -38.81 11.09
C SER A 423 -8.25 -38.22 10.69
N HIS A 424 -8.23 -37.20 9.82
CA HIS A 424 -9.41 -36.55 9.26
C HIS A 424 -10.32 -37.55 8.56
N GLN A 425 -9.77 -38.39 7.68
CA GLN A 425 -10.57 -39.38 6.94
C GLN A 425 -11.20 -40.46 7.84
N ARG A 426 -10.66 -40.68 9.03
CA ARG A 426 -11.24 -41.56 10.06
C ARG A 426 -12.35 -40.90 10.89
N GLY A 427 -12.68 -39.63 10.62
CA GLY A 427 -13.66 -38.85 11.38
C GLY A 427 -13.11 -38.21 12.66
N ASN A 428 -11.79 -38.27 12.89
CA ASN A 428 -11.15 -37.66 14.07
C ASN A 428 -10.83 -36.18 13.80
N PHE A 429 -11.88 -35.37 13.59
CA PHE A 429 -11.76 -33.98 13.14
C PHE A 429 -10.98 -33.10 14.12
N SER A 430 -11.22 -33.22 15.43
CA SER A 430 -10.52 -32.42 16.45
C SER A 430 -8.99 -32.61 16.41
N THR A 431 -8.51 -33.85 16.36
CA THR A 431 -7.08 -34.17 16.27
C THR A 431 -6.46 -33.67 14.96
N ALA A 432 -7.21 -33.81 13.85
CA ALA A 432 -6.76 -33.31 12.56
C ALA A 432 -6.63 -31.77 12.59
N MET A 433 -7.63 -31.06 13.12
CA MET A 433 -7.63 -29.60 13.26
C MET A 433 -6.45 -29.09 14.08
N SER A 434 -6.11 -29.72 15.20
CA SER A 434 -4.92 -29.35 15.99
C SER A 434 -3.64 -29.44 15.16
N SER A 435 -3.52 -30.48 14.32
CA SER A 435 -2.35 -30.71 13.48
C SER A 435 -2.30 -29.75 12.29
N TYR A 436 -3.43 -29.47 11.63
CA TYR A 436 -3.50 -28.44 10.59
C TYR A 436 -3.14 -27.07 11.15
N ASN A 437 -3.66 -26.72 12.33
CA ASN A 437 -3.35 -25.46 12.99
C ASN A 437 -1.85 -25.35 13.33
N ARG A 438 -1.19 -26.45 13.67
CA ARG A 438 0.26 -26.47 13.87
C ARG A 438 1.04 -26.13 12.59
N VAL A 439 0.56 -26.58 11.43
CA VAL A 439 1.15 -26.26 10.13
C VAL A 439 0.88 -24.80 9.74
N ILE A 440 -0.36 -24.34 9.90
CA ILE A 440 -0.79 -22.97 9.57
C ILE A 440 0.02 -21.93 10.37
N ASN A 441 0.30 -22.21 11.65
CA ASN A 441 1.01 -21.27 12.52
C ASN A 441 2.54 -21.42 12.50
N CYS A 442 3.09 -22.29 11.66
CA CYS A 442 4.54 -22.37 11.51
C CYS A 442 5.03 -21.23 10.62
N LYS A 443 5.85 -20.34 11.20
CA LYS A 443 6.43 -19.16 10.55
C LYS A 443 7.19 -19.47 9.26
N TRP A 444 7.78 -20.67 9.16
CA TRP A 444 8.63 -21.08 8.04
C TRP A 444 8.01 -22.19 7.18
N ALA A 445 6.70 -22.41 7.31
CA ALA A 445 5.99 -23.30 6.39
C ALA A 445 6.06 -22.75 4.96
N ASP A 446 6.25 -23.66 4.00
CA ASP A 446 5.99 -23.37 2.59
C ASP A 446 4.55 -22.87 2.44
N SER A 447 4.39 -21.80 1.64
CA SER A 447 3.10 -21.12 1.49
C SER A 447 1.98 -22.05 0.99
N LEU A 448 2.30 -22.97 0.08
CA LEU A 448 1.33 -23.91 -0.47
C LEU A 448 0.96 -24.95 0.59
N LEU A 449 1.92 -25.36 1.41
CA LEU A 449 1.68 -26.28 2.52
C LEU A 449 0.75 -25.66 3.58
N ALA A 450 0.93 -24.39 3.91
CA ALA A 450 0.07 -23.66 4.83
C ALA A 450 -1.35 -23.45 4.25
N GLU A 451 -1.48 -23.09 2.97
CA GLU A 451 -2.77 -22.97 2.28
C GLU A 451 -3.53 -24.30 2.25
N ARG A 452 -2.81 -25.39 1.95
CA ARG A 452 -3.36 -26.76 1.99
C ARG A 452 -3.86 -27.14 3.38
N ALA A 453 -3.08 -26.87 4.42
CA ALA A 453 -3.49 -27.12 5.80
C ALA A 453 -4.74 -26.33 6.18
N LYS A 454 -4.86 -25.07 5.74
CA LYS A 454 -6.03 -24.22 5.98
C LYS A 454 -7.29 -24.77 5.31
N ALA A 455 -7.23 -25.13 4.03
CA ALA A 455 -8.36 -25.73 3.33
C ALA A 455 -8.86 -27.01 4.02
N LEU A 456 -7.93 -27.86 4.48
CA LEU A 456 -8.24 -29.08 5.22
C LEU A 456 -8.79 -28.80 6.63
N PHE A 457 -8.32 -27.75 7.28
CA PHE A 457 -8.85 -27.28 8.56
C PHE A 457 -10.31 -26.84 8.45
N ASP A 458 -10.64 -26.06 7.42
CA ASP A 458 -12.00 -25.55 7.20
C ASP A 458 -12.99 -26.70 6.93
N LEU A 459 -12.59 -27.70 6.13
CA LEU A 459 -13.38 -28.94 5.95
C LEU A 459 -13.61 -29.69 7.27
N ALA A 460 -12.54 -29.87 8.06
CA ALA A 460 -12.62 -30.58 9.32
C ALA A 460 -13.51 -29.84 10.34
N LYS A 461 -13.47 -28.49 10.35
CA LYS A 461 -14.32 -27.64 11.17
C LYS A 461 -15.80 -27.82 10.86
N GLU A 462 -16.13 -28.12 9.61
CA GLU A 462 -17.49 -28.43 9.16
C GLU A 462 -17.86 -29.92 9.33
N ASN A 463 -16.99 -30.73 9.94
CA ASN A 463 -17.11 -32.19 10.06
C ASN A 463 -17.30 -32.91 8.70
N LYS A 464 -16.72 -32.35 7.63
CA LYS A 464 -16.76 -32.94 6.28
C LYS A 464 -15.53 -33.79 6.04
N LEU A 465 -15.70 -35.01 5.53
CA LEU A 465 -14.57 -35.84 5.10
C LEU A 465 -13.87 -35.25 3.87
N ILE A 466 -12.63 -35.66 3.62
CA ILE A 466 -11.88 -35.23 2.45
C ILE A 466 -12.40 -35.98 1.23
N ASP A 467 -12.87 -35.24 0.23
CA ASP A 467 -13.30 -35.82 -1.05
C ASP A 467 -12.12 -36.42 -1.83
N THR A 468 -12.38 -37.46 -2.61
CA THR A 468 -11.37 -38.03 -3.52
C THR A 468 -11.16 -37.10 -4.71
N ALA A 469 -9.97 -37.16 -5.32
CA ALA A 469 -9.69 -36.39 -6.54
C ALA A 469 -10.71 -36.68 -7.66
N ASP A 470 -11.16 -37.94 -7.80
CA ASP A 470 -12.18 -38.31 -8.78
C ASP A 470 -13.53 -37.64 -8.49
N SER A 471 -13.98 -37.63 -7.23
CA SER A 471 -15.23 -36.97 -6.81
C SER A 471 -15.19 -35.47 -7.10
N ILE A 472 -14.07 -34.82 -6.77
CA ILE A 472 -13.84 -33.40 -7.04
C ILE A 472 -13.86 -33.13 -8.55
N ALA A 473 -13.21 -34.00 -9.35
CA ALA A 473 -13.20 -33.86 -10.80
C ALA A 473 -14.61 -34.02 -11.40
N GLU A 474 -15.41 -34.97 -10.92
CA GLU A 474 -16.81 -35.11 -11.37
C GLU A 474 -17.67 -33.90 -10.98
N HIS A 475 -17.48 -33.36 -9.76
CA HIS A 475 -18.14 -32.12 -9.36
C HIS A 475 -17.75 -30.94 -10.26
N ALA A 476 -16.46 -30.78 -10.57
CA ALA A 476 -15.97 -29.74 -11.47
C ALA A 476 -16.56 -29.88 -12.89
N LYS A 477 -16.65 -31.10 -13.43
CA LYS A 477 -17.27 -31.36 -14.74
C LYS A 477 -18.76 -31.03 -14.77
N SER A 478 -19.46 -31.16 -13.64
CA SER A 478 -20.87 -30.79 -13.51
C SER A 478 -21.11 -29.29 -13.39
N ALA A 479 -20.05 -28.47 -13.24
CA ALA A 479 -20.17 -27.04 -13.08
C ALA A 479 -20.79 -26.39 -14.33
N ASN A 480 -21.70 -25.44 -14.11
CA ASN A 480 -22.39 -24.73 -15.19
C ASN A 480 -21.53 -23.67 -15.92
N SER A 481 -20.24 -23.56 -15.57
CA SER A 481 -19.33 -22.57 -16.12
C SER A 481 -17.88 -23.05 -15.97
N PRO A 482 -17.02 -22.85 -16.99
CA PRO A 482 -15.60 -23.20 -16.92
C PRO A 482 -14.85 -22.38 -15.87
N TYR A 483 -15.35 -21.19 -15.50
CA TYR A 483 -14.81 -20.39 -14.38
C TYR A 483 -14.98 -21.11 -13.04
N LYS A 484 -16.18 -21.68 -12.83
CA LYS A 484 -16.50 -22.43 -11.62
C LYS A 484 -15.77 -23.78 -11.62
N ALA A 485 -15.71 -24.46 -12.77
CA ALA A 485 -14.93 -25.68 -12.93
C ALA A 485 -13.45 -25.45 -12.57
N LEU A 486 -12.84 -24.38 -13.10
CA LEU A 486 -11.45 -24.02 -12.79
C LEU A 486 -11.24 -23.80 -11.28
N SER A 487 -12.12 -23.05 -10.61
CA SER A 487 -12.01 -22.85 -9.16
C SER A 487 -12.12 -24.17 -8.39
N ILE A 488 -13.04 -25.07 -8.76
CA ILE A 488 -13.19 -26.38 -8.10
C ILE A 488 -11.93 -27.24 -8.30
N TYR A 489 -11.35 -27.25 -9.51
CA TYR A 489 -10.10 -27.96 -9.76
C TYR A 489 -8.94 -27.38 -8.95
N GLU A 490 -8.82 -26.05 -8.86
CA GLU A 490 -7.77 -25.39 -8.06
C GLU A 490 -7.93 -25.68 -6.56
N GLU A 491 -9.17 -25.68 -6.04
CA GLU A 491 -9.47 -26.10 -4.66
C GLU A 491 -9.07 -27.56 -4.42
N GLY A 492 -9.35 -28.45 -5.39
CA GLY A 492 -8.90 -29.84 -5.34
C GLY A 492 -7.38 -29.99 -5.39
N LEU A 493 -6.70 -29.16 -6.18
CA LEU A 493 -5.23 -29.18 -6.32
C LEU A 493 -4.54 -28.66 -5.07
N LEU A 494 -5.16 -27.79 -4.27
CA LEU A 494 -4.65 -27.48 -2.94
C LEU A 494 -4.58 -28.75 -2.08
N ILE A 495 -5.56 -29.65 -2.17
CA ILE A 495 -5.57 -30.92 -1.42
C ILE A 495 -4.64 -31.96 -2.05
N TYR A 496 -4.64 -32.07 -3.38
CA TYR A 496 -3.88 -33.05 -4.16
C TYR A 496 -2.99 -32.40 -5.26
N PRO A 497 -1.89 -31.73 -4.89
CA PRO A 497 -1.10 -30.89 -5.81
C PRO A 497 -0.53 -31.59 -7.05
N GLN A 498 -0.25 -32.88 -6.95
CA GLN A 498 0.37 -33.66 -8.03
C GLN A 498 -0.65 -34.53 -8.80
N ASN A 499 -1.95 -34.37 -8.53
CA ASN A 499 -2.95 -35.21 -9.16
C ASN A 499 -3.19 -34.80 -10.62
N SER A 500 -2.83 -35.67 -11.55
CA SER A 500 -2.89 -35.40 -12.99
C SER A 500 -4.31 -35.14 -13.51
N ILE A 501 -5.35 -35.76 -12.92
CA ILE A 501 -6.74 -35.57 -13.33
C ILE A 501 -7.17 -34.12 -13.07
N LEU A 502 -6.86 -33.61 -11.88
CA LEU A 502 -7.20 -32.24 -11.50
C LEU A 502 -6.36 -31.21 -12.26
N ILE A 503 -5.06 -31.46 -12.48
CA ILE A 503 -4.18 -30.60 -13.28
C ILE A 503 -4.73 -30.47 -14.71
N ASN A 504 -5.03 -31.60 -15.34
CA ASN A 504 -5.59 -31.62 -16.69
C ASN A 504 -6.95 -30.89 -16.73
N GLY A 505 -7.80 -31.09 -15.73
CA GLY A 505 -9.10 -30.41 -15.63
C GLY A 505 -8.98 -28.88 -15.50
N ALA A 506 -8.06 -28.39 -14.68
CA ALA A 506 -7.76 -26.95 -14.55
C ALA A 506 -7.27 -26.37 -15.89
N ASN A 507 -6.32 -27.04 -16.55
CA ASN A 507 -5.78 -26.61 -17.83
C ASN A 507 -6.85 -26.56 -18.93
N GLU A 508 -7.70 -27.58 -19.04
CA GLU A 508 -8.79 -27.59 -20.00
C GLU A 508 -9.83 -26.50 -19.70
N SER A 509 -10.16 -26.28 -18.42
CA SER A 509 -11.06 -25.18 -18.02
C SER A 509 -10.50 -23.81 -18.41
N ALA A 510 -9.20 -23.59 -18.20
CA ALA A 510 -8.52 -22.36 -18.61
C ALA A 510 -8.54 -22.16 -20.13
N LYS A 511 -8.28 -23.21 -20.93
CA LYS A 511 -8.39 -23.14 -22.40
C LYS A 511 -9.81 -22.79 -22.86
N ILE A 512 -10.84 -23.36 -22.23
CA ILE A 512 -12.24 -23.04 -22.53
C ILE A 512 -12.53 -21.57 -22.19
N ILE A 513 -12.05 -21.06 -21.05
CA ILE A 513 -12.18 -19.64 -20.69
C ILE A 513 -11.55 -18.75 -21.77
N LEU A 514 -10.33 -19.05 -22.24
CA LEU A 514 -9.68 -18.29 -23.30
C LEU A 514 -10.48 -18.31 -24.61
N SER A 515 -11.06 -19.47 -24.97
CA SER A 515 -11.96 -19.59 -26.13
C SER A 515 -13.22 -18.74 -25.98
N TRP A 516 -13.83 -18.71 -24.79
CA TRP A 516 -14.98 -17.84 -24.50
C TRP A 516 -14.60 -16.36 -24.61
N CYS A 517 -13.42 -15.97 -24.13
CA CYS A 517 -12.91 -14.61 -24.26
C CYS A 517 -12.77 -14.19 -25.72
N GLU A 518 -12.22 -15.05 -26.57
CA GLU A 518 -12.14 -14.81 -28.02
C GLU A 518 -13.53 -14.60 -28.64
N GLY A 519 -14.51 -15.41 -28.23
CA GLY A 519 -15.91 -15.23 -28.62
C GLY A 519 -16.49 -13.89 -28.17
N SER A 520 -16.16 -13.44 -26.96
CA SER A 520 -16.57 -12.12 -26.45
C SER A 520 -15.94 -10.96 -27.21
N ILE A 521 -14.65 -11.04 -27.53
CA ILE A 521 -13.96 -10.07 -28.39
C ILE A 521 -14.65 -9.95 -29.75
N LYS A 522 -14.98 -11.08 -30.40
CA LYS A 522 -15.69 -11.09 -31.69
C LYS A 522 -17.08 -10.42 -31.64
N ARG A 523 -17.71 -10.36 -30.47
CA ARG A 523 -19.00 -9.68 -30.24
C ARG A 523 -18.84 -8.23 -29.75
N GLY A 524 -17.61 -7.75 -29.57
CA GLY A 524 -17.32 -6.42 -29.03
C GLY A 524 -17.35 -6.33 -27.49
N ASP A 525 -17.50 -7.45 -26.78
CA ASP A 525 -17.50 -7.49 -25.31
C ASP A 525 -16.07 -7.66 -24.77
N ILE A 526 -15.32 -6.54 -24.76
CA ILE A 526 -13.93 -6.49 -24.31
C ILE A 526 -13.84 -6.67 -22.78
N TYR A 527 -14.84 -6.21 -22.04
CA TYR A 527 -14.83 -6.29 -20.57
C TYR A 527 -14.82 -7.74 -20.08
N SER A 528 -15.72 -8.58 -20.62
CA SER A 528 -15.76 -10.00 -20.25
C SER A 528 -14.50 -10.75 -20.67
N ALA A 529 -13.90 -10.38 -21.81
CA ALA A 529 -12.64 -10.96 -22.26
C ALA A 529 -11.47 -10.61 -21.30
N LYS A 530 -11.34 -9.34 -20.90
CA LYS A 530 -10.34 -8.91 -19.90
C LYS A 530 -10.49 -9.68 -18.58
N SER A 531 -11.72 -9.85 -18.11
CA SER A 531 -12.02 -10.60 -16.89
C SER A 531 -11.54 -12.06 -16.97
N GLY A 532 -11.85 -12.75 -18.08
CA GLY A 532 -11.40 -14.12 -18.28
C GLY A 532 -9.89 -14.28 -18.43
N TYR A 533 -9.22 -13.36 -19.15
CA TYR A 533 -7.76 -13.36 -19.22
C TYR A 533 -7.10 -13.19 -17.85
N ARG A 534 -7.58 -12.26 -17.02
CA ARG A 534 -7.09 -12.07 -15.64
C ARG A 534 -7.29 -13.32 -14.79
N ARG A 535 -8.46 -13.98 -14.90
CA ARG A 535 -8.75 -15.19 -14.14
C ARG A 535 -7.76 -16.33 -14.44
N VAL A 536 -7.41 -16.52 -15.71
CA VAL A 536 -6.44 -17.54 -16.13
C VAL A 536 -5.02 -17.14 -15.75
N ALA A 537 -4.63 -15.89 -16.02
CA ALA A 537 -3.30 -15.37 -15.70
C ALA A 537 -2.93 -15.48 -14.20
N ASN A 538 -3.91 -15.29 -13.32
CA ASN A 538 -3.72 -15.33 -11.88
C ASN A 538 -3.77 -16.74 -11.28
N SER A 539 -4.00 -17.79 -12.08
CA SER A 539 -4.01 -19.16 -11.57
C SER A 539 -2.60 -19.59 -11.15
N LYS A 540 -2.50 -20.27 -10.00
CA LYS A 540 -1.26 -20.91 -9.51
C LYS A 540 -1.01 -22.28 -10.16
N TRP A 541 -2.07 -22.89 -10.71
CA TRP A 541 -2.11 -24.30 -11.06
C TRP A 541 -2.23 -24.57 -12.55
N VAL A 542 -2.65 -23.56 -13.31
CA VAL A 542 -2.68 -23.62 -14.77
C VAL A 542 -1.26 -23.57 -15.31
N ASP A 543 -1.04 -24.37 -16.36
CA ASP A 543 0.22 -24.44 -17.09
C ASP A 543 0.74 -23.06 -17.52
N GLU A 544 2.05 -22.86 -17.41
CA GLU A 544 2.67 -21.54 -17.64
C GLU A 544 2.48 -21.03 -19.06
N ASP A 545 2.44 -21.90 -20.08
CA ASP A 545 2.22 -21.46 -21.46
C ASP A 545 0.80 -20.89 -21.64
N ILE A 546 -0.19 -21.49 -20.96
CA ILE A 546 -1.59 -21.03 -20.97
C ILE A 546 -1.71 -19.69 -20.23
N LYS A 547 -1.02 -19.54 -19.09
CA LYS A 547 -0.97 -18.28 -18.34
C LYS A 547 -0.31 -17.18 -19.14
N LEU A 548 0.85 -17.45 -19.74
CA LEU A 548 1.57 -16.49 -20.58
C LEU A 548 0.71 -16.04 -21.76
N ARG A 549 -0.03 -16.96 -22.37
CA ARG A 549 -1.00 -16.63 -23.41
C ARG A 549 -2.09 -15.68 -22.89
N ALA A 550 -2.66 -15.95 -21.72
CA ALA A 550 -3.67 -15.09 -21.10
C ALA A 550 -3.12 -13.68 -20.79
N ILE A 551 -1.91 -13.59 -20.23
CA ILE A 551 -1.22 -12.32 -19.94
C ILE A 551 -0.98 -11.52 -21.23
N THR A 552 -0.52 -12.20 -22.29
CA THR A 552 -0.29 -11.56 -23.59
C THR A 552 -1.57 -10.96 -24.15
N LEU A 553 -2.66 -11.73 -24.13
CA LEU A 553 -3.96 -11.29 -24.62
C LEU A 553 -4.53 -10.14 -23.76
N LEU A 554 -4.36 -10.21 -22.44
CA LEU A 554 -4.72 -9.11 -21.54
C LEU A 554 -3.95 -7.84 -21.91
N ASN A 555 -2.64 -7.93 -22.11
CA ASN A 555 -1.80 -6.79 -22.49
C ASN A 555 -2.23 -6.16 -23.81
N TYR A 556 -2.64 -6.96 -24.80
CA TYR A 556 -3.18 -6.46 -26.06
C TYR A 556 -4.45 -5.62 -25.88
N THR A 557 -5.33 -6.01 -24.95
CA THR A 557 -6.59 -5.29 -24.70
C THR A 557 -6.42 -3.94 -24.00
N GLU A 558 -5.23 -3.61 -23.49
CA GLU A 558 -4.98 -2.33 -22.83
C GLU A 558 -4.70 -1.20 -23.83
N ASN A 559 -3.91 -1.46 -24.87
CA ASN A 559 -3.55 -0.47 -25.87
C ASN A 559 -3.10 -1.15 -27.19
N PRO A 560 -3.54 -0.67 -28.38
CA PRO A 560 -3.07 -1.20 -29.66
C PRO A 560 -1.54 -1.12 -29.86
N ASN A 561 -0.84 -0.18 -29.19
CA ASN A 561 0.62 -0.10 -29.26
C ASN A 561 1.30 -1.36 -28.68
N ASN A 562 0.69 -2.04 -27.70
CA ASN A 562 1.24 -3.27 -27.13
C ASN A 562 1.27 -4.41 -28.16
N VAL A 563 0.26 -4.46 -29.03
CA VAL A 563 0.23 -5.39 -30.17
C VAL A 563 1.34 -5.04 -31.15
N ILE A 564 1.49 -3.76 -31.48
CA ILE A 564 2.49 -3.29 -32.46
C ILE A 564 3.91 -3.66 -32.01
N GLU A 565 4.25 -3.39 -30.75
CA GLU A 565 5.59 -3.68 -30.24
C GLU A 565 5.86 -5.19 -30.16
N HIS A 566 4.86 -6.00 -29.80
CA HIS A 566 5.00 -7.45 -29.83
C HIS A 566 5.12 -8.01 -31.26
N ALA A 567 4.38 -7.47 -32.22
CA ALA A 567 4.50 -7.88 -33.63
C ALA A 567 5.89 -7.54 -34.20
N LYS A 568 6.47 -6.39 -33.84
CA LYS A 568 7.80 -5.97 -34.26
C LYS A 568 8.93 -6.85 -33.69
N SER A 569 8.74 -7.43 -32.51
CA SER A 569 9.71 -8.34 -31.90
C SER A 569 9.58 -9.78 -32.39
N ALA A 570 8.59 -10.07 -33.25
CA ALA A 570 8.40 -11.40 -33.81
C ALA A 570 9.60 -11.81 -34.70
N ASP A 571 10.05 -13.05 -34.55
CA ASP A 571 11.18 -13.62 -35.29
C ASP A 571 10.86 -13.97 -36.76
N SER A 572 9.62 -13.75 -37.19
CA SER A 572 9.13 -14.15 -38.50
C SER A 572 7.93 -13.31 -38.92
N PRO A 573 7.81 -12.94 -40.21
CA PRO A 573 6.67 -12.19 -40.72
C PRO A 573 5.35 -12.97 -40.61
N TYR A 574 5.40 -14.31 -40.53
CA TYR A 574 4.22 -15.15 -40.27
C TYR A 574 3.68 -14.94 -38.85
N LYS A 575 4.57 -14.82 -37.85
CA LYS A 575 4.17 -14.55 -36.47
C LYS A 575 3.71 -13.09 -36.31
N ALA A 576 4.43 -12.15 -36.92
CA ALA A 576 4.04 -10.74 -36.94
C ALA A 576 2.62 -10.56 -37.51
N LEU A 577 2.34 -11.19 -38.67
CA LEU A 577 1.00 -11.20 -39.28
C LEU A 577 -0.06 -11.69 -38.29
N SER A 578 0.14 -12.86 -37.67
CA SER A 578 -0.80 -13.43 -36.71
C SER A 578 -1.05 -12.51 -35.51
N ILE A 579 0.00 -11.84 -34.99
CA ILE A 579 -0.13 -10.90 -33.87
C ILE A 579 -0.96 -9.68 -34.28
N TYR A 580 -0.69 -9.10 -35.45
CA TYR A 580 -1.47 -7.97 -35.94
C TYR A 580 -2.95 -8.34 -36.15
N GLU A 581 -3.23 -9.53 -36.69
CA GLU A 581 -4.59 -10.03 -36.87
C GLU A 581 -5.32 -10.25 -35.53
N GLU A 582 -4.63 -10.77 -34.51
CA GLU A 582 -5.17 -10.86 -33.15
C GLU A 582 -5.51 -9.47 -32.58
N GLY A 583 -4.64 -8.48 -32.78
CA GLY A 583 -4.93 -7.10 -32.40
C GLY A 583 -6.13 -6.51 -33.14
N LEU A 584 -6.32 -6.85 -34.41
CA LEU A 584 -7.46 -6.39 -35.22
C LEU A 584 -8.78 -7.06 -34.85
N LEU A 585 -8.77 -8.20 -34.14
CA LEU A 585 -9.98 -8.71 -33.49
C LEU A 585 -10.45 -7.76 -32.37
N ILE A 586 -9.52 -7.10 -31.68
CA ILE A 586 -9.80 -6.17 -30.58
C ILE A 586 -10.04 -4.73 -31.10
N TYR A 587 -9.27 -4.32 -32.10
CA TYR A 587 -9.29 -2.97 -32.67
C TYR A 587 -9.51 -2.99 -34.21
N PRO A 588 -10.70 -3.36 -34.70
CA PRO A 588 -10.92 -3.69 -36.12
C PRO A 588 -10.63 -2.56 -37.12
N GLN A 589 -10.66 -1.30 -36.66
CA GLN A 589 -10.47 -0.11 -37.51
C GLN A 589 -9.10 0.57 -37.30
N ASN A 590 -8.18 -0.05 -36.55
CA ASN A 590 -6.90 0.58 -36.27
C ASN A 590 -5.98 0.54 -37.50
N SER A 591 -5.77 1.70 -38.12
CA SER A 591 -4.98 1.82 -39.36
C SER A 591 -3.52 1.34 -39.21
N LYS A 592 -2.90 1.52 -38.05
CA LYS A 592 -1.52 1.06 -37.82
C LYS A 592 -1.43 -0.47 -37.80
N LEU A 593 -2.41 -1.14 -37.21
CA LEU A 593 -2.48 -2.61 -37.20
C LEU A 593 -2.79 -3.16 -38.59
N ILE A 594 -3.70 -2.52 -39.35
CA ILE A 594 -4.00 -2.88 -40.75
C ILE A 594 -2.73 -2.76 -41.61
N ASN A 595 -2.00 -1.64 -41.48
CA ASN A 595 -0.72 -1.47 -42.19
C ASN A 595 0.28 -2.56 -41.82
N GLY A 596 0.38 -2.93 -40.53
CA GLY A 596 1.24 -4.03 -40.08
C GLY A 596 0.87 -5.39 -40.71
N VAL A 597 -0.43 -5.68 -40.88
CA VAL A 597 -0.90 -6.86 -41.63
C VAL A 597 -0.43 -6.80 -43.08
N ASN A 598 -0.63 -5.68 -43.77
CA ASN A 598 -0.26 -5.54 -45.18
C ASN A 598 1.26 -5.62 -45.41
N GLU A 599 2.05 -4.99 -44.55
CA GLU A 599 3.52 -5.08 -44.57
C GLU A 599 3.98 -6.52 -44.35
N SER A 600 3.42 -7.22 -43.35
CA SER A 600 3.76 -8.62 -43.08
C SER A 600 3.35 -9.53 -44.25
N ALA A 601 2.15 -9.35 -44.80
CA ALA A 601 1.65 -10.11 -45.94
C ALA A 601 2.51 -9.91 -47.18
N LYS A 602 2.95 -8.68 -47.47
CA LYS A 602 3.86 -8.36 -48.56
C LYS A 602 5.22 -9.05 -48.40
N ILE A 603 5.80 -9.02 -47.19
CA ILE A 603 7.07 -9.71 -46.91
C ILE A 603 6.91 -11.23 -47.12
N ILE A 604 5.82 -11.82 -46.65
CA ILE A 604 5.51 -13.26 -46.86
C ILE A 604 5.39 -13.56 -48.37
N LEU A 605 4.72 -12.71 -49.13
CA LEU A 605 4.54 -12.87 -50.57
C LEU A 605 5.90 -12.84 -51.30
N ASP A 606 6.77 -11.91 -50.96
CA ASP A 606 8.12 -11.79 -51.53
C ASP A 606 9.01 -12.98 -51.17
N TRP A 607 8.94 -13.47 -49.93
CA TRP A 607 9.64 -14.70 -49.51
C TRP A 607 9.14 -15.93 -50.26
N SER A 608 7.83 -15.98 -50.52
CA SER A 608 7.18 -17.08 -51.26
C SER A 608 7.60 -17.08 -52.73
N LYS A 609 7.64 -15.92 -53.39
CA LYS A 609 8.18 -15.77 -54.76
C LYS A 609 9.62 -16.25 -54.86
N LYS A 610 10.47 -15.85 -53.90
CA LYS A 610 11.88 -16.31 -53.85
C LYS A 610 11.99 -17.83 -53.67
N SER A 611 11.13 -18.41 -52.83
CA SER A 611 11.08 -19.85 -52.60
C SER A 611 10.64 -20.61 -53.86
N TYR A 612 9.63 -20.08 -54.55
CA TYR A 612 9.15 -20.60 -55.82
C TYR A 612 10.24 -20.59 -56.91
N MET A 613 10.98 -19.48 -57.07
CA MET A 613 12.09 -19.39 -58.03
C MET A 613 13.23 -20.38 -57.74
N ARG A 614 13.35 -20.84 -56.49
CA ARG A 614 14.33 -21.87 -56.07
C ARG A 614 13.79 -23.30 -56.19
N GLY A 615 12.58 -23.48 -56.74
CA GLY A 615 11.91 -24.77 -56.86
C GLY A 615 11.31 -25.30 -55.54
N SER A 616 11.29 -24.50 -54.47
CA SER A 616 10.67 -24.85 -53.19
C SER A 616 9.16 -24.54 -53.21
N PHE A 617 8.42 -25.26 -54.05
CA PHE A 617 6.98 -25.01 -54.28
C PHE A 617 6.13 -25.17 -53.03
N SER A 618 6.44 -26.10 -52.12
CA SER A 618 5.71 -26.28 -50.86
C SER A 618 5.76 -25.05 -49.96
N SER A 619 6.94 -24.45 -49.78
CA SER A 619 7.12 -23.22 -49.00
C SER A 619 6.44 -22.02 -49.66
N ALA A 620 6.49 -21.93 -50.99
CA ALA A 620 5.80 -20.88 -51.73
C ALA A 620 4.28 -20.99 -51.59
N ILE A 621 3.73 -22.18 -51.79
CA ILE A 621 2.31 -22.49 -51.61
C ILE A 621 1.86 -22.17 -50.18
N HIS A 622 2.67 -22.48 -49.18
CA HIS A 622 2.36 -22.15 -47.78
C HIS A 622 2.18 -20.64 -47.59
N GLY A 623 3.13 -19.82 -48.04
CA GLY A 623 3.02 -18.37 -47.88
C GLY A 623 1.90 -17.72 -48.69
N TYR A 624 1.63 -18.17 -49.92
CA TYR A 624 0.49 -17.70 -50.69
C TYR A 624 -0.85 -18.00 -49.99
N ASN A 625 -1.01 -19.22 -49.46
CA ASN A 625 -2.21 -19.57 -48.69
C ASN A 625 -2.34 -18.76 -47.40
N THR A 626 -1.23 -18.40 -46.75
CA THR A 626 -1.26 -17.55 -45.55
C THR A 626 -1.80 -16.16 -45.87
N VAL A 627 -1.33 -15.52 -46.95
CA VAL A 627 -1.83 -14.20 -47.40
C VAL A 627 -3.31 -14.27 -47.75
N LEU A 628 -3.74 -15.30 -48.50
CA LEU A 628 -5.14 -15.49 -48.91
C LEU A 628 -6.10 -15.71 -47.72
N LYS A 629 -5.62 -16.33 -46.63
CA LYS A 629 -6.43 -16.57 -45.43
C LYS A 629 -6.64 -15.32 -44.58
N SER A 630 -5.79 -14.30 -44.75
CA SER A 630 -5.88 -13.09 -43.95
C SER A 630 -7.18 -12.34 -44.23
N ARG A 631 -7.93 -11.96 -43.18
CA ARG A 631 -9.17 -11.20 -43.35
C ARG A 631 -8.91 -9.73 -43.67
N TRP A 632 -7.77 -9.20 -43.21
CA TRP A 632 -7.44 -7.77 -43.24
C TRP A 632 -6.37 -7.40 -44.27
N ALA A 633 -5.72 -8.39 -44.91
CA ALA A 633 -4.81 -8.12 -46.01
C ALA A 633 -5.54 -7.45 -47.18
N GLU A 634 -4.87 -6.50 -47.85
CA GLU A 634 -5.34 -5.83 -49.05
C GLU A 634 -5.70 -6.83 -50.17
N GLU A 635 -6.80 -6.56 -50.87
CA GLU A 635 -7.29 -7.42 -51.96
C GLU A 635 -6.29 -7.52 -53.12
N GLU A 636 -5.47 -6.50 -53.35
CA GLU A 636 -4.40 -6.54 -54.35
C GLU A 636 -3.35 -7.62 -54.01
N LEU A 637 -2.93 -7.69 -52.74
CA LEU A 637 -1.99 -8.71 -52.26
C LEU A 637 -2.59 -10.12 -52.34
N LYS A 638 -3.88 -10.26 -52.05
CA LYS A 638 -4.59 -11.53 -52.18
C LYS A 638 -4.71 -11.97 -53.64
N HIS A 639 -5.09 -11.06 -54.53
CA HIS A 639 -5.20 -11.35 -55.96
C HIS A 639 -3.86 -11.81 -56.55
N GLU A 640 -2.76 -11.13 -56.19
CA GLU A 640 -1.42 -11.56 -56.59
C GLU A 640 -1.06 -12.94 -56.03
N ALA A 641 -1.34 -13.19 -54.75
CA ALA A 641 -1.10 -14.50 -54.12
C ALA A 641 -1.90 -15.63 -54.79
N GLU A 642 -3.13 -15.37 -55.24
CA GLU A 642 -3.98 -16.34 -55.94
C GLU A 642 -3.39 -16.74 -57.30
N ILE A 643 -2.96 -15.75 -58.10
CA ILE A 643 -2.31 -16.00 -59.39
C ILE A 643 -1.06 -16.85 -59.20
N LEU A 644 -0.20 -16.48 -58.25
CA LEU A 644 1.05 -17.18 -57.98
C LEU A 644 0.83 -18.58 -57.42
N LEU A 645 -0.24 -18.79 -56.64
CA LEU A 645 -0.63 -20.09 -56.13
C LEU A 645 -1.00 -21.06 -57.25
N ASN A 646 -1.72 -20.60 -58.28
CA ASN A 646 -2.09 -21.43 -59.43
C ASN A 646 -0.85 -21.89 -60.21
N TYR A 647 0.08 -20.98 -60.52
CA TYR A 647 1.34 -21.35 -61.17
C TYR A 647 2.19 -22.31 -60.33
N ALA A 648 2.25 -22.12 -59.01
CA ALA A 648 2.97 -23.00 -58.10
C ALA A 648 2.37 -24.42 -58.02
N ARG A 649 1.05 -24.57 -58.21
CA ARG A 649 0.37 -25.88 -58.25
C ARG A 649 0.62 -26.62 -59.56
N GLU A 650 0.77 -25.90 -60.66
CA GLU A 650 1.04 -26.48 -61.99
C GLU A 650 2.52 -26.84 -62.21
N GLY A 651 3.41 -26.46 -61.29
CA GLY A 651 4.85 -26.77 -61.38
C GLY A 651 5.58 -26.05 -62.52
N VAL A 652 4.94 -25.06 -63.14
CA VAL A 652 5.54 -24.19 -64.16
C VAL A 652 6.51 -23.25 -63.45
N LEU A 653 7.68 -22.96 -64.03
CA LEU A 653 8.63 -21.95 -63.53
C LEU A 653 8.36 -20.62 -64.25
N PHE A 654 8.04 -19.57 -63.49
CA PHE A 654 7.85 -18.21 -64.01
C PHE A 654 9.21 -17.60 -64.40
N ASN A 655 9.53 -17.58 -65.70
CA ASN A 655 10.65 -16.79 -66.23
C ASN A 655 10.15 -15.36 -66.44
N GLY A 656 10.30 -14.51 -65.43
CA GLY A 656 9.74 -13.15 -65.42
C GLY A 656 10.07 -12.35 -66.68
N VAL A 657 9.06 -12.18 -67.55
CA VAL A 657 8.95 -11.08 -68.50
C VAL A 657 7.46 -10.77 -68.67
N ASN A 658 7.10 -9.56 -68.24
CA ASN A 658 5.80 -8.87 -68.23
C ASN A 658 4.77 -9.34 -67.21
#